data_AF-A0A6N8IZ75-F1
#
_entry.id   AF-A0A6N8IZ75-F1
#
_cell.length_a   1.000
_cell.length_b   1.000
_cell.length_c   1.000
_cell.angle_alpha   90.00
_cell.angle_beta   90.00
_cell.angle_gamma   90.00
#
_symmetry.space_group_name_H-M   'P 1'
#
loop_
_entity.id
_entity.type
_entity.pdbx_description
1 polymer ?
#
loop_
_entity_poly.entity_id
_entity_poly.type
_entity_poly.pdbx_seq_one_letter_code
_entity_poly.pdbx_strand_id
1 'polypeptide(L)'
;MKEKGQERRLEQLKRHYTAPVPLDDTTPAGERHRFRAPKRPMTLPPLTFAQLKNVMIERSRSGDAVSASSLPNAMSALVQFMAERGFRDDSLIGTHLRASYYKQVAAHVKALREEGRPGAYIRNRKSLVKQWRALVLELDRQAAAQGGTETPLQRALRELLDGGLPLKTVASRARVPHASLKRWLRGSLPQRGKLGHLQSLERFFGQPPGTLTDLLPIARPSAGSESASEAEPPKIAYRARLGEQIKLKYRLKDPCETLVKEWKDFLLHKTSLTASGLKRQKRGKWNTTSRPVKPEDKVQWFESVTFLGQRTICQTAAITWTHFSQYVGWLSLAVESGGAGLPAEAVQSLASLLNREHLEAYIEWRVARAGGVLHRGICSILKLAASICHPVTGYLTQCRNRFPVHPDARDELAWNATCRSAHEGARQLIQHIESTCELSRDPSAPVAAILSLPNPLAAIKDATKRMDAVRPSTGGMAEAIWARDRLMVKLLTSNPLRAKNLILLTIAPSPSGEPAQLREVNGVWRIAIDKKDFKNLAGAAKDRAYDMPVRRELWSDIEAYRDTYRKMLASPSNPYLFVSSKSPDGPMYSLNRQFENISKRYFSDCPGVGPQTMRHIVATTILKMHPNAWAAAAYVLHDREETVRKNYAHLASDDAARWLDEMMTKALSGL
;
A
#
# COMPACT_ATOMS: atom_id res chain seq x y z
N MET A 1 15.90 61.70 5.88
CA MET A 1 14.75 60.88 6.35
C MET A 1 15.11 59.39 6.31
N LYS A 2 15.85 58.93 7.32
CA LYS A 2 16.10 57.51 7.65
C LYS A 2 16.80 57.47 9.02
N GLU A 3 16.13 57.93 10.09
CA GLU A 3 16.77 57.93 11.43
C GLU A 3 15.84 58.07 12.65
N LYS A 4 14.53 57.80 12.51
CA LYS A 4 13.58 57.88 13.66
C LYS A 4 12.84 56.57 13.98
N GLY A 5 13.26 55.46 13.38
CA GLY A 5 12.61 54.15 13.57
C GLY A 5 13.30 53.18 14.53
N GLN A 6 14.57 53.43 14.89
CA GLN A 6 15.38 52.48 15.68
C GLN A 6 15.46 52.79 17.19
N GLU A 7 15.10 53.99 17.65
CA GLU A 7 15.16 54.34 19.08
C GLU A 7 13.99 53.80 19.92
N ARG A 8 12.82 53.54 19.33
CA ARG A 8 11.64 53.05 20.08
C ARG A 8 11.70 51.57 20.50
N ARG A 9 12.68 50.80 20.03
CA ARG A 9 12.79 49.36 20.34
C ARG A 9 13.77 49.03 21.47
N LEU A 10 14.57 50.00 21.93
CA LEU A 10 15.55 49.78 23.00
C LEU A 10 15.04 50.16 24.41
N GLU A 11 13.92 50.88 24.50
CA GLU A 11 13.41 51.47 25.75
C GLU A 11 12.42 50.58 26.52
N GLN A 12 11.87 49.53 25.89
CA GLN A 12 10.91 48.61 26.53
C GLN A 12 11.56 47.41 27.25
N LEU A 13 12.88 47.27 27.18
CA LEU A 13 13.63 46.10 27.69
C LEU A 13 14.39 46.34 29.02
N LYS A 14 14.16 47.47 29.70
CA LYS A 14 14.96 47.90 30.87
C LYS A 14 14.20 48.15 32.18
N ARG A 15 12.98 47.62 32.35
CA ARG A 15 12.25 47.74 33.63
C ARG A 15 11.74 46.38 34.11
N HIS A 16 12.48 45.78 35.08
CA HIS A 16 11.97 45.10 36.29
C HIS A 16 12.88 43.96 36.81
N TYR A 17 14.01 44.36 37.39
CA TYR A 17 14.70 43.82 38.58
C TYR A 17 15.41 45.08 39.15
N THR A 18 15.34 45.56 40.40
CA THR A 18 15.35 44.94 41.74
C THR A 18 15.11 46.04 42.82
N ALA A 19 14.35 45.71 43.90
CA ALA A 19 14.43 46.08 45.36
C ALA A 19 14.52 47.57 45.83
N PRO A 20 13.95 48.01 47.00
CA PRO A 20 14.31 47.54 48.36
C PRO A 20 13.19 47.50 49.45
N VAL A 21 13.57 47.05 50.66
CA VAL A 21 12.81 46.79 51.92
C VAL A 21 12.69 48.04 52.81
N PRO A 22 11.69 48.11 53.71
CA PRO A 22 11.90 48.59 55.08
C PRO A 22 11.38 47.63 56.19
N LEU A 23 12.00 47.78 57.37
CA LEU A 23 12.00 46.97 58.59
C LEU A 23 10.87 47.28 59.60
N ASP A 24 10.78 46.38 60.60
CA ASP A 24 10.20 46.48 61.97
C ASP A 24 8.71 46.15 62.19
N ASP A 25 8.31 45.52 63.31
CA ASP A 25 8.91 44.51 64.21
C ASP A 25 7.77 44.06 65.14
N THR A 26 7.37 42.78 65.17
CA THR A 26 6.70 42.12 66.31
C THR A 26 6.59 40.61 66.05
N THR A 27 7.31 39.80 66.83
CA THR A 27 7.04 38.36 67.04
C THR A 27 6.62 38.16 68.50
N PRO A 28 5.82 37.14 68.89
CA PRO A 28 6.43 35.81 69.06
C PRO A 28 5.51 34.59 68.79
N ALA A 29 6.21 33.44 68.69
CA ALA A 29 5.75 32.08 69.01
C ALA A 29 4.94 31.28 67.96
N GLY A 30 5.71 30.55 67.13
CA GLY A 30 5.67 29.09 67.16
C GLY A 30 4.52 28.38 66.46
N GLU A 31 4.72 27.97 65.21
CA GLU A 31 4.21 26.68 64.74
C GLU A 31 5.07 26.14 63.60
N ARG A 32 5.70 24.99 63.85
CA ARG A 32 6.50 24.26 62.86
C ARG A 32 5.57 23.84 61.71
N HIS A 33 5.80 24.37 60.51
CA HIS A 33 5.14 23.90 59.30
C HIS A 33 5.35 22.40 59.12
N ARG A 34 4.28 21.63 59.33
CA ARG A 34 4.22 20.20 59.02
C ARG A 34 4.49 20.01 57.53
N PHE A 35 5.57 19.30 57.22
CA PHE A 35 5.80 18.74 55.89
C PHE A 35 4.54 17.97 55.45
N ARG A 36 3.89 18.42 54.38
CA ARG A 36 2.85 17.64 53.70
C ARG A 36 3.52 16.39 53.12
N ALA A 37 3.17 15.23 53.67
CA ALA A 37 3.57 13.94 53.13
C ALA A 37 3.15 13.84 51.65
N PRO A 38 3.97 13.24 50.78
CA PRO A 38 3.62 13.04 49.38
C PRO A 38 2.39 12.11 49.28
N LYS A 39 1.32 12.57 48.63
CA LYS A 39 0.17 11.73 48.29
C LYS A 39 0.66 10.56 47.42
N ARG A 40 0.52 9.32 47.92
CA ARG A 40 0.75 8.11 47.13
C ARG A 40 -0.10 8.16 45.85
N PRO A 41 0.45 7.78 44.68
CA PRO A 41 -0.36 7.66 43.47
C PRO A 41 -1.42 6.58 43.68
N MET A 42 -2.70 6.94 43.49
CA MET A 42 -3.80 5.98 43.53
C MET A 42 -3.64 5.00 42.37
N THR A 43 -3.55 3.71 42.69
CA THR A 43 -3.56 2.60 41.74
C THR A 43 -4.90 2.55 41.01
N LEU A 44 -4.87 2.32 39.69
CA LEU A 44 -6.05 2.05 38.85
C LEU A 44 -7.01 1.04 39.52
N PRO A 45 -8.33 1.16 39.32
CA PRO A 45 -9.27 0.17 39.81
C PRO A 45 -8.88 -1.23 39.29
N PRO A 46 -8.87 -2.26 40.15
CA PRO A 46 -8.42 -3.59 39.78
C PRO A 46 -9.34 -4.21 38.71
N LEU A 47 -8.85 -4.34 37.48
CA LEU A 47 -9.56 -4.99 36.38
C LEU A 47 -9.35 -6.52 36.42
N THR A 48 -10.44 -7.28 36.55
CA THR A 48 -10.45 -8.75 36.52
C THR A 48 -10.64 -9.30 35.10
N PHE A 49 -10.34 -10.58 34.89
CA PHE A 49 -10.64 -11.24 33.61
C PHE A 49 -12.15 -11.33 33.32
N ALA A 50 -13.00 -11.50 34.34
CA ALA A 50 -14.46 -11.47 34.21
C ALA A 50 -14.95 -10.12 33.65
N GLN A 51 -14.48 -9.02 34.24
CA GLN A 51 -14.82 -7.68 33.78
C GLN A 51 -14.34 -7.43 32.35
N LEU A 52 -13.13 -7.89 32.01
CA LEU A 52 -12.60 -7.77 30.65
C LEU A 52 -13.44 -8.54 29.62
N LYS A 53 -13.89 -9.74 29.96
CA LYS A 53 -14.80 -10.54 29.12
C LYS A 53 -16.13 -9.81 28.89
N ASN A 54 -16.73 -9.26 29.95
CA ASN A 54 -18.00 -8.53 29.85
C ASN A 54 -17.89 -7.31 28.94
N VAL A 55 -16.82 -6.52 29.07
CA VAL A 55 -16.57 -5.36 28.19
C VAL A 55 -16.41 -5.79 26.73
N MET A 56 -15.74 -6.92 26.46
CA MET A 56 -15.61 -7.43 25.09
C MET A 56 -16.96 -7.88 24.49
N ILE A 57 -17.82 -8.49 25.30
CA ILE A 57 -19.18 -8.89 24.90
C ILE A 57 -20.02 -7.65 24.57
N GLU A 58 -20.02 -6.65 25.46
CA GLU A 58 -20.74 -5.39 25.26
C GLU A 58 -20.30 -4.67 23.99
N ARG A 59 -18.99 -4.54 23.77
CA ARG A 59 -18.43 -3.91 22.55
C ARG A 59 -18.64 -4.73 21.28
N SER A 60 -18.83 -6.03 21.41
CA SER A 60 -19.22 -6.88 20.27
C SER A 60 -20.69 -6.65 19.89
N ARG A 61 -21.56 -6.43 20.88
CA ARG A 61 -22.98 -6.09 20.66
C ARG A 61 -23.16 -4.68 20.09
N SER A 62 -22.34 -3.71 20.50
CA SER A 62 -22.39 -2.33 19.97
C SER A 62 -21.74 -2.16 18.59
N GLY A 63 -20.99 -3.16 18.11
CA GLY A 63 -20.30 -3.11 16.82
C GLY A 63 -18.93 -2.41 16.84
N ASP A 64 -18.47 -1.95 18.01
CA ASP A 64 -17.26 -1.13 18.16
C ASP A 64 -15.95 -1.93 18.23
N ALA A 65 -16.02 -3.26 18.35
CA ALA A 65 -14.85 -4.11 18.49
C ALA A 65 -14.83 -5.35 17.57
N VAL A 66 -15.40 -6.45 18.04
CA VAL A 66 -15.29 -7.77 17.42
C VAL A 66 -16.64 -8.15 16.82
N SER A 67 -16.65 -8.63 15.58
CA SER A 67 -17.90 -9.13 14.97
C SER A 67 -18.50 -10.24 15.84
N ALA A 68 -19.82 -10.32 15.91
CA ALA A 68 -20.50 -11.38 16.66
C ALA A 68 -20.00 -12.79 16.28
N SER A 69 -19.63 -12.98 15.00
CA SER A 69 -19.03 -14.22 14.49
C SER A 69 -17.61 -14.52 14.98
N SER A 70 -16.84 -13.51 15.41
CA SER A 70 -15.45 -13.66 15.86
C SER A 70 -15.29 -13.70 17.38
N LEU A 71 -16.33 -13.31 18.12
CA LEU A 71 -16.34 -13.29 19.59
C LEU A 71 -16.05 -14.67 20.22
N PRO A 72 -16.64 -15.80 19.76
CA PRO A 72 -16.35 -17.12 20.33
C PRO A 72 -14.87 -17.50 20.23
N ASN A 73 -14.22 -17.16 19.11
CA ASN A 73 -12.80 -17.43 18.89
C ASN A 73 -11.91 -16.60 19.82
N ALA A 74 -12.25 -15.33 20.03
CA ALA A 74 -11.55 -14.46 20.97
C ALA A 74 -11.69 -14.98 22.41
N MET A 75 -12.89 -15.37 22.83
CA MET A 75 -13.16 -15.93 24.16
C MET A 75 -12.40 -17.23 24.38
N SER A 76 -12.46 -18.16 23.42
CA SER A 76 -11.71 -19.41 23.47
C SER A 76 -10.20 -19.18 23.63
N ALA A 77 -9.63 -18.19 22.93
CA ALA A 77 -8.20 -17.87 23.06
C ALA A 77 -7.84 -17.34 24.45
N LEU A 78 -8.70 -16.50 25.05
CA LEU A 78 -8.47 -15.98 26.40
C LEU A 78 -8.59 -17.09 27.45
N VAL A 79 -9.61 -17.93 27.36
CA VAL A 79 -9.83 -19.05 28.29
C VAL A 79 -8.65 -20.01 28.25
N GLN A 80 -8.17 -20.39 27.06
CA GLN A 80 -6.98 -21.25 26.95
C GLN A 80 -5.74 -20.57 27.58
N PHE A 81 -5.53 -19.28 27.29
CA PHE A 81 -4.42 -18.52 27.86
C PHE A 81 -4.48 -18.41 29.39
N MET A 82 -5.68 -18.30 29.96
CA MET A 82 -5.92 -18.28 31.41
C MET A 82 -5.69 -19.66 32.04
N ALA A 83 -6.24 -20.72 31.44
CA ALA A 83 -6.13 -22.09 31.92
C ALA A 83 -4.68 -22.56 32.03
N GLU A 84 -3.85 -22.30 31.01
CA GLU A 84 -2.41 -22.59 31.02
C GLU A 84 -1.63 -21.93 32.17
N ARG A 85 -2.19 -20.89 32.80
CA ARG A 85 -1.54 -20.07 33.83
C ARG A 85 -2.23 -20.18 35.19
N GLY A 86 -3.27 -21.01 35.31
CA GLY A 86 -4.06 -21.13 36.52
C GLY A 86 -4.85 -19.86 36.88
N PHE A 87 -5.13 -18.98 35.91
CA PHE A 87 -5.95 -17.80 36.16
C PHE A 87 -7.44 -18.14 36.14
N ARG A 88 -8.14 -17.60 37.12
CA ARG A 88 -9.60 -17.67 37.25
C ARG A 88 -10.24 -16.36 36.81
N ASP A 89 -11.56 -16.34 36.67
CA ASP A 89 -12.29 -15.17 36.16
C ASP A 89 -12.23 -13.97 37.13
N ASP A 90 -12.14 -14.23 38.43
CA ASP A 90 -11.90 -13.27 39.50
C ASP A 90 -10.44 -12.80 39.61
N SER A 91 -9.51 -13.45 38.90
CA SER A 91 -8.10 -13.09 38.94
C SER A 91 -7.87 -11.69 38.36
N LEU A 92 -7.04 -10.91 39.04
CA LEU A 92 -6.61 -9.61 38.56
C LEU A 92 -5.73 -9.77 37.32
N ILE A 93 -5.96 -8.93 36.31
CA ILE A 93 -5.11 -8.92 35.10
C ILE A 93 -3.65 -8.55 35.44
N GLY A 94 -3.44 -7.75 36.50
CA GLY A 94 -2.11 -7.40 37.00
C GLY A 94 -1.18 -6.92 35.88
N THR A 95 0.07 -7.40 35.87
CA THR A 95 1.04 -7.11 34.80
C THR A 95 0.91 -8.05 33.59
N HIS A 96 0.07 -9.09 33.65
CA HIS A 96 0.06 -10.21 32.71
C HIS A 96 -0.29 -9.82 31.26
N LEU A 97 -1.32 -8.99 31.07
CA LEU A 97 -1.65 -8.39 29.77
C LEU A 97 -1.09 -6.97 29.60
N ARG A 98 -0.14 -6.57 30.46
CA ARG A 98 0.45 -5.23 30.49
C ARG A 98 1.96 -5.31 30.26
N ALA A 99 2.77 -5.00 31.28
CA ALA A 99 4.23 -5.00 31.20
C ALA A 99 4.81 -6.40 30.90
N SER A 100 4.24 -7.45 31.50
CA SER A 100 4.71 -8.83 31.32
C SER A 100 4.19 -9.51 30.07
N TYR A 101 3.44 -8.82 29.21
CA TYR A 101 2.71 -9.42 28.09
C TYR A 101 3.59 -10.27 27.17
N TYR A 102 4.74 -9.76 26.74
CA TYR A 102 5.59 -10.51 25.79
C TYR A 102 6.21 -11.75 26.42
N LYS A 103 6.58 -11.67 27.71
CA LYS A 103 7.02 -12.84 28.49
C LYS A 103 5.90 -13.89 28.54
N GLN A 104 4.67 -13.45 28.84
CA GLN A 104 3.50 -14.33 28.92
C GLN A 104 3.17 -14.98 27.56
N VAL A 105 3.17 -14.21 26.48
CA VAL A 105 2.90 -14.73 25.14
C VAL A 105 4.02 -15.63 24.62
N ALA A 106 5.28 -15.37 24.98
CA ALA A 106 6.39 -16.27 24.66
C ALA A 106 6.20 -17.64 25.33
N ALA A 107 5.82 -17.66 26.62
CA ALA A 107 5.48 -18.89 27.32
C ALA A 107 4.27 -19.61 26.70
N HIS A 108 3.22 -18.87 26.31
CA HIS A 108 2.05 -19.43 25.61
C HIS A 108 2.44 -20.10 24.30
N VAL A 109 3.26 -19.43 23.49
CA VAL A 109 3.73 -19.98 22.21
C VAL A 109 4.62 -21.20 22.41
N LYS A 110 5.41 -21.24 23.49
CA LYS A 110 6.23 -22.41 23.84
C LYS A 110 5.34 -23.61 24.19
N ALA A 111 4.36 -23.44 25.08
CA ALA A 111 3.42 -24.49 25.46
C ALA A 111 2.66 -25.06 24.24
N LEU A 112 2.12 -24.18 23.38
CA LEU A 112 1.42 -24.62 22.16
C LEU A 112 2.31 -25.39 21.17
N ARG A 113 3.63 -25.12 21.16
CA ARG A 113 4.58 -25.88 20.33
C ARG A 113 4.87 -27.25 20.93
N GLU A 114 5.00 -27.32 22.25
CA GLU A 114 5.19 -28.58 22.98
C GLU A 114 3.97 -29.50 22.84
N GLU A 115 2.76 -28.93 22.74
CA GLU A 115 1.52 -29.64 22.37
C GLU A 115 1.43 -30.07 20.89
N GLY A 116 2.43 -29.76 20.05
CA GLY A 116 2.43 -30.12 18.63
C GLY A 116 1.44 -29.33 17.76
N ARG A 117 0.98 -28.14 18.19
CA ARG A 117 -0.02 -27.37 17.43
C ARG A 117 0.55 -26.79 16.13
N PRO A 118 -0.22 -26.78 15.02
CA PRO A 118 0.23 -26.22 13.75
C PRO A 118 0.60 -24.72 13.83
N GLY A 119 1.59 -24.29 13.07
CA GLY A 119 2.06 -22.90 13.08
C GLY A 119 0.97 -21.87 12.72
N ALA A 120 -0.02 -22.24 11.91
CA ALA A 120 -1.17 -21.37 11.61
C ALA A 120 -2.07 -21.15 12.84
N TYR A 121 -2.30 -22.19 13.64
CA TYR A 121 -3.07 -22.13 14.89
C TYR A 121 -2.37 -21.22 15.90
N ILE A 122 -1.07 -21.40 16.10
CA ILE A 122 -0.26 -20.59 17.02
C ILE A 122 -0.32 -19.11 16.64
N ARG A 123 -0.20 -18.79 15.34
CA ARG A 123 -0.33 -17.41 14.85
C ARG A 123 -1.71 -16.81 15.13
N ASN A 124 -2.77 -17.58 14.90
CA ASN A 124 -4.13 -17.15 15.19
C ASN A 124 -4.31 -16.84 16.68
N ARG A 125 -3.92 -17.75 17.57
CA ARG A 125 -4.00 -17.55 19.03
C ARG A 125 -3.20 -16.34 19.49
N LYS A 126 -1.99 -16.14 18.97
CA LYS A 126 -1.17 -14.95 19.23
C LYS A 126 -1.89 -13.65 18.85
N SER A 127 -2.58 -13.64 17.72
CA SER A 127 -3.37 -12.50 17.25
C SER A 127 -4.55 -12.20 18.17
N LEU A 128 -5.27 -13.24 18.60
CA LEU A 128 -6.43 -13.09 19.49
C LEU A 128 -6.02 -12.62 20.88
N VAL A 129 -4.93 -13.15 21.46
CA VAL A 129 -4.40 -12.66 22.75
C VAL A 129 -3.88 -11.22 22.64
N LYS A 130 -3.34 -10.81 21.47
CA LYS A 130 -2.99 -9.40 21.21
C LYS A 130 -4.21 -8.49 21.19
N GLN A 131 -5.36 -8.97 20.70
CA GLN A 131 -6.61 -8.23 20.72
C GLN A 131 -7.09 -7.93 22.14
N TRP A 132 -6.99 -8.91 23.04
CA TRP A 132 -7.29 -8.73 24.47
C TRP A 132 -6.36 -7.72 25.14
N ARG A 133 -5.05 -7.79 24.86
CA ARG A 133 -4.10 -6.77 25.33
C ARG A 133 -4.50 -5.36 24.87
N ALA A 134 -4.91 -5.21 23.62
CA ALA A 134 -5.28 -3.90 23.09
C ALA A 134 -6.48 -3.31 23.85
N LEU A 135 -7.47 -4.12 24.20
CA LEU A 135 -8.62 -3.71 25.02
C LEU A 135 -8.18 -3.30 26.43
N VAL A 136 -7.32 -4.08 27.10
CA VAL A 136 -6.78 -3.73 28.42
C VAL A 136 -6.06 -2.39 28.39
N LEU A 137 -5.20 -2.16 27.40
CA LEU A 137 -4.45 -0.90 27.26
C LEU A 137 -5.36 0.29 26.95
N GLU A 138 -6.49 0.06 26.29
CA GLU A 138 -7.49 1.10 26.03
C GLU A 138 -8.24 1.48 27.32
N LEU A 139 -8.70 0.50 28.08
CA LEU A 139 -9.37 0.71 29.37
C LEU A 139 -8.45 1.42 30.37
N ASP A 140 -7.17 1.02 30.45
CA ASP A 140 -6.18 1.68 31.30
C ASP A 140 -5.98 3.15 30.91
N ARG A 141 -6.07 3.50 29.61
CA ARG A 141 -5.96 4.90 29.15
C ARG A 141 -7.21 5.70 29.47
N GLN A 142 -8.39 5.11 29.31
CA GLN A 142 -9.65 5.75 29.68
C GLN A 142 -9.68 6.07 31.17
N ALA A 143 -9.28 5.11 32.00
CA ALA A 143 -9.17 5.32 33.44
C ALA A 143 -8.08 6.35 33.82
N ALA A 144 -6.93 6.37 33.12
CA ALA A 144 -5.92 7.41 33.30
C ALA A 144 -6.42 8.82 32.94
N ALA A 145 -7.22 8.94 31.87
CA ALA A 145 -7.80 10.21 31.44
C ALA A 145 -8.88 10.72 32.40
N GLN A 146 -9.70 9.81 32.97
CA GLN A 146 -10.82 10.17 33.84
C GLN A 146 -10.44 10.34 35.31
N GLY A 147 -9.48 9.55 35.82
CA GLY A 147 -9.12 9.48 37.23
C GLY A 147 -7.75 10.07 37.61
N GLY A 148 -7.02 10.65 36.65
CA GLY A 148 -5.67 11.19 36.89
C GLY A 148 -4.63 10.12 37.28
N THR A 149 -4.90 8.85 37.00
CA THR A 149 -3.97 7.74 37.26
C THR A 149 -2.87 7.66 36.20
N GLU A 150 -1.80 6.93 36.48
CA GLU A 150 -0.66 6.81 35.57
C GLU A 150 -1.01 6.13 34.25
N THR A 151 -0.44 6.63 33.15
CA THR A 151 -0.60 5.99 31.83
C THR A 151 0.11 4.63 31.78
N PRO A 152 -0.31 3.70 30.88
CA PRO A 152 0.38 2.42 30.72
C PRO A 152 1.88 2.54 30.47
N LEU A 153 2.29 3.53 29.67
CA LEU A 153 3.70 3.81 29.41
C LEU A 153 4.42 4.32 30.66
N GLN A 154 3.80 5.24 31.41
CA GLN A 154 4.39 5.83 32.60
C GLN A 154 4.66 4.77 33.67
N ARG A 155 3.69 3.88 33.90
CA ARG A 155 3.84 2.77 34.85
C ARG A 155 4.94 1.81 34.41
N ALA A 156 4.94 1.38 33.15
CA ALA A 156 5.98 0.49 32.64
C ALA A 156 7.38 1.10 32.70
N LEU A 157 7.52 2.42 32.47
CA LEU A 157 8.79 3.11 32.64
C LEU A 157 9.23 3.16 34.10
N ARG A 158 8.31 3.37 35.05
CA ARG A 158 8.62 3.33 36.49
C ARG A 158 9.05 1.94 36.94
N GLU A 159 8.32 0.90 36.53
CA GLU A 159 8.66 -0.50 36.82
C GLU A 159 10.07 -0.85 36.31
N LEU A 160 10.44 -0.41 35.11
CA LEU A 160 11.79 -0.62 34.58
C LEU A 160 12.88 0.17 35.31
N LEU A 161 12.54 1.35 35.85
CA LEU A 161 13.47 2.24 36.53
C LEU A 161 13.63 1.94 38.03
N ASP A 162 12.75 1.10 38.59
CA ASP A 162 12.79 0.70 40.00
C ASP A 162 14.02 -0.16 40.34
N GLY A 163 14.79 -0.59 39.34
CA GLY A 163 16.06 -1.32 39.48
C GLY A 163 17.27 -0.49 39.99
N GLY A 164 17.04 0.68 40.61
CA GLY A 164 18.05 1.41 41.39
C GLY A 164 19.04 2.29 40.62
N LEU A 165 18.98 2.38 39.29
CA LEU A 165 19.87 3.27 38.51
C LEU A 165 19.35 4.72 38.46
N PRO A 166 20.21 5.74 38.67
CA PRO A 166 19.80 7.14 38.54
C PRO A 166 19.27 7.46 37.13
N LEU A 167 18.19 8.23 37.05
CA LEU A 167 17.50 8.57 35.79
C LEU A 167 18.44 9.17 34.73
N LYS A 168 19.39 10.02 35.16
CA LYS A 168 20.40 10.64 34.28
C LYS A 168 21.34 9.60 33.68
N THR A 169 21.73 8.60 34.47
CA THR A 169 22.57 7.48 34.03
C THR A 169 21.85 6.61 33.02
N VAL A 170 20.56 6.29 33.27
CA VAL A 170 19.73 5.53 32.33
C VAL A 170 19.55 6.30 31.02
N ALA A 171 19.21 7.59 31.08
CA ALA A 171 19.06 8.43 29.90
C ALA A 171 20.34 8.45 29.04
N SER A 172 21.50 8.64 29.67
CA SER A 172 22.79 8.66 28.97
C SER A 172 23.12 7.32 28.32
N ARG A 173 23.03 6.21 29.07
CA ARG A 173 23.39 4.87 28.58
C ARG A 173 22.40 4.33 27.55
N ALA A 174 21.12 4.61 27.70
CA ALA A 174 20.09 4.27 26.72
C ALA A 174 20.05 5.24 25.53
N ARG A 175 20.94 6.26 25.47
CA ARG A 175 20.96 7.31 24.43
C ARG A 175 19.60 7.97 24.21
N VAL A 176 18.91 8.27 25.31
CA VAL A 176 17.63 8.99 25.32
C VAL A 176 17.83 10.35 25.97
N PRO A 177 17.35 11.45 25.38
CA PRO A 177 17.44 12.76 26.02
C PRO A 177 16.77 12.72 27.40
N HIS A 178 17.52 13.13 28.44
CA HIS A 178 17.05 13.12 29.83
C HIS A 178 15.73 13.87 30.02
N ALA A 179 15.57 15.00 29.32
CA ALA A 179 14.32 15.76 29.31
C ALA A 179 13.12 14.95 28.79
N SER A 180 13.32 14.17 27.71
CA SER A 180 12.26 13.32 27.14
C SER A 180 11.83 12.21 28.09
N LEU A 181 12.80 11.51 28.70
CA LEU A 181 12.52 10.44 29.66
C LEU A 181 11.81 10.98 30.91
N LYS A 182 12.26 12.14 31.43
CA LYS A 182 11.61 12.85 32.54
C LYS A 182 10.18 13.27 32.19
N ARG A 183 9.93 13.69 30.94
CA ARG A 183 8.58 14.04 30.46
C ARG A 183 7.66 12.83 30.40
N TRP A 184 8.16 11.66 29.97
CA TRP A 184 7.35 10.44 29.91
C TRP A 184 6.99 9.89 31.28
N LEU A 185 7.90 10.01 32.26
CA LEU A 185 7.62 9.69 33.67
C LEU A 185 6.59 10.62 34.32
N ARG A 186 6.36 11.80 33.75
CA ARG A 186 5.32 12.75 34.13
C ARG A 186 4.01 12.54 33.34
N GLY A 187 3.91 11.48 32.55
CA GLY A 187 2.68 11.10 31.83
C GLY A 187 2.58 11.63 30.40
N SER A 188 3.56 12.38 29.89
CA SER A 188 3.52 12.79 28.48
C SER A 188 3.83 11.63 27.53
N LEU A 189 3.27 11.66 26.33
CA LEU A 189 3.57 10.67 25.30
C LEU A 189 4.74 11.11 24.40
N PRO A 190 5.54 10.16 23.87
CA PRO A 190 6.51 10.44 22.82
C PRO A 190 5.83 10.81 21.51
N GLN A 191 6.41 11.78 20.80
CA GLN A 191 6.03 12.08 19.42
C GLN A 191 6.40 10.92 18.49
N ARG A 192 5.65 10.75 17.39
CA ARG A 192 5.86 9.65 16.41
C ARG A 192 7.29 9.58 15.86
N GLY A 193 7.96 10.72 15.67
CA GLY A 193 9.37 10.79 15.25
C GLY A 193 10.39 10.45 16.34
N LYS A 194 9.94 10.22 17.58
CA LYS A 194 10.79 9.97 18.77
C LYS A 194 10.60 8.58 19.38
N LEU A 195 9.91 7.68 18.67
CA LEU A 195 9.69 6.29 19.08
C LEU A 195 10.98 5.47 19.19
N GLY A 196 12.00 5.83 18.39
CA GLY A 196 13.32 5.18 18.44
C GLY A 196 13.97 5.24 19.83
N HIS A 197 13.65 6.26 20.63
CA HIS A 197 14.14 6.35 22.02
C HIS A 197 13.50 5.32 22.95
N LEU A 198 12.20 5.02 22.78
CA LEU A 198 11.57 3.93 23.55
C LEU A 198 12.19 2.59 23.19
N GLN A 199 12.48 2.36 21.91
CA GLN A 199 13.19 1.15 21.46
C GLN A 199 14.62 1.07 21.98
N SER A 200 15.28 2.21 22.22
CA SER A 200 16.58 2.24 22.90
C SER A 200 16.47 1.89 24.38
N LEU A 201 15.40 2.32 25.06
CA LEU A 201 15.12 1.90 26.45
C LEU A 201 14.78 0.41 26.53
N GLU A 202 13.98 -0.12 25.61
CA GLU A 202 13.70 -1.55 25.52
C GLU A 202 15.00 -2.35 25.41
N ARG A 203 15.90 -1.95 24.51
CA ARG A 203 17.22 -2.58 24.36
C ARG A 203 18.08 -2.46 25.61
N PHE A 204 18.11 -1.27 26.23
CA PHE A 204 18.90 -1.02 27.44
C PHE A 204 18.48 -1.90 28.61
N PHE A 205 17.17 -2.12 28.79
CA PHE A 205 16.63 -2.97 29.86
C PHE A 205 16.46 -4.44 29.46
N GLY A 206 17.00 -4.87 28.30
CA GLY A 206 16.88 -6.25 27.81
C GLY A 206 15.44 -6.69 27.53
N GLN A 207 14.52 -5.75 27.30
CA GLN A 207 13.11 -6.03 27.07
C GLN A 207 12.87 -6.44 25.60
N PRO A 208 11.91 -7.35 25.35
CA PRO A 208 11.49 -7.67 24.00
C PRO A 208 11.05 -6.42 23.21
N PRO A 209 11.35 -6.33 21.89
CA PRO A 209 10.88 -5.23 21.06
C PRO A 209 9.35 -5.08 21.13
N GLY A 210 8.87 -3.87 21.36
CA GLY A 210 7.44 -3.59 21.51
C GLY A 210 6.96 -3.45 22.95
N THR A 211 7.78 -3.82 23.94
CA THR A 211 7.41 -3.76 25.37
C THR A 211 6.92 -2.38 25.81
N LEU A 212 7.59 -1.31 25.38
CA LEU A 212 7.23 0.07 25.64
C LEU A 212 6.49 0.72 24.46
N THR A 213 6.85 0.40 23.21
CA THR A 213 6.21 1.04 22.05
C THR A 213 4.76 0.61 21.84
N ASP A 214 4.39 -0.62 22.18
CA ASP A 214 2.99 -1.09 22.03
C ASP A 214 2.07 -0.58 23.17
N LEU A 215 2.63 0.08 24.19
CA LEU A 215 1.85 0.74 25.25
C LEU A 215 1.27 2.08 24.79
N LEU A 216 1.84 2.66 23.73
CA LEU A 216 1.34 3.87 23.11
C LEU A 216 -0.03 3.64 22.48
N PRO A 217 -0.88 4.67 22.41
CA PRO A 217 -2.11 4.59 21.63
C PRO A 217 -1.75 4.15 20.21
N ILE A 218 -2.20 2.95 19.86
CA ILE A 218 -2.26 2.55 18.48
C ILE A 218 -3.21 3.57 17.87
N ALA A 219 -2.71 4.39 16.95
CA ALA A 219 -3.57 5.17 16.08
C ALA A 219 -4.37 4.16 15.23
N ARG A 220 -5.43 3.59 15.83
CA ARG A 220 -6.61 3.24 15.06
C ARG A 220 -7.14 4.58 14.58
N PRO A 221 -7.43 4.74 13.28
CA PRO A 221 -8.25 5.86 12.84
C PRO A 221 -9.64 5.64 13.44
N SER A 222 -9.84 6.04 14.70
CA SER A 222 -11.15 6.23 15.29
C SER A 222 -11.66 7.55 14.75
N ALA A 223 -12.78 7.47 14.03
CA ALA A 223 -13.57 8.64 13.70
C ALA A 223 -13.89 9.40 15.00
N GLY A 224 -13.58 10.70 15.03
CA GLY A 224 -13.96 11.59 16.13
C GLY A 224 -12.97 11.64 17.29
N SER A 225 -11.86 12.37 17.11
CA SER A 225 -11.38 13.24 18.18
C SER A 225 -10.63 14.41 17.54
N GLU A 226 -11.25 15.58 17.56
CA GLU A 226 -10.60 16.84 17.27
C GLU A 226 -9.63 17.19 18.40
N SER A 227 -8.34 17.25 18.10
CA SER A 227 -7.44 18.34 18.54
C SER A 227 -6.00 18.13 18.06
N ALA A 228 -5.44 19.24 17.56
CA ALA A 228 -4.05 19.52 17.19
C ALA A 228 -3.49 18.84 15.91
N SER A 229 -3.93 19.36 14.76
CA SER A 229 -3.23 19.50 13.47
C SER A 229 -2.09 18.51 13.14
N GLU A 230 -2.38 17.21 13.06
CA GLU A 230 -1.79 16.41 11.98
C GLU A 230 -2.64 16.75 10.75
N ALA A 231 -2.06 17.40 9.74
CA ALA A 231 -2.73 17.54 8.45
C ALA A 231 -3.20 16.14 8.05
N GLU A 232 -4.52 15.92 7.99
CA GLU A 232 -5.07 14.67 7.47
C GLU A 232 -4.36 14.42 6.13
N PRO A 233 -3.83 13.20 5.88
CA PRO A 233 -3.28 12.90 4.57
C PRO A 233 -4.37 13.24 3.55
N PRO A 234 -4.05 14.00 2.48
CA PRO A 234 -5.05 14.63 1.64
C PRO A 234 -6.09 13.60 1.22
N LYS A 235 -7.36 13.85 1.55
CA LYS A 235 -8.48 12.97 1.22
C LYS A 235 -8.56 12.88 -0.31
N ILE A 236 -8.03 11.80 -0.88
CA ILE A 236 -8.12 11.56 -2.32
C ILE A 236 -9.57 11.19 -2.64
N ALA A 237 -10.35 12.13 -3.18
CA ALA A 237 -11.77 11.95 -3.52
C ALA A 237 -12.04 10.66 -4.32
N TYR A 238 -11.15 10.34 -5.28
CA TYR A 238 -11.22 9.09 -6.04
C TYR A 238 -11.20 7.83 -5.15
N ARG A 239 -10.39 7.79 -4.08
CA ARG A 239 -10.30 6.64 -3.19
C ARG A 239 -11.55 6.47 -2.34
N ALA A 240 -12.14 7.59 -1.88
CA ALA A 240 -13.42 7.58 -1.16
C ALA A 240 -14.55 7.05 -2.05
N ARG A 241 -14.67 7.60 -3.27
CA ARG A 241 -15.65 7.13 -4.28
C ARG A 241 -15.47 5.65 -4.59
N LEU A 242 -14.24 5.19 -4.79
CA LEU A 242 -13.97 3.78 -5.04
C LEU A 242 -14.36 2.88 -3.85
N GLY A 243 -14.14 3.35 -2.62
CA GLY A 243 -14.55 2.64 -1.40
C GLY A 243 -16.07 2.40 -1.36
N GLU A 244 -16.86 3.41 -1.69
CA GLU A 244 -18.32 3.29 -1.79
C GLU A 244 -18.74 2.37 -2.94
N GLN A 245 -18.14 2.52 -4.11
CA GLN A 245 -18.48 1.72 -5.29
C GLN A 245 -18.24 0.22 -5.10
N ILE A 246 -17.25 -0.18 -4.30
CA ILE A 246 -16.93 -1.61 -4.06
C ILE A 246 -17.97 -2.31 -3.18
N LYS A 247 -18.81 -1.55 -2.43
CA LYS A 247 -19.86 -2.12 -1.58
C LYS A 247 -20.91 -2.88 -2.39
N LEU A 248 -21.27 -2.37 -3.57
CA LEU A 248 -22.19 -3.05 -4.49
C LEU A 248 -21.47 -4.19 -5.21
N LYS A 249 -21.82 -5.43 -4.87
CA LYS A 249 -21.24 -6.64 -5.47
C LYS A 249 -22.13 -7.13 -6.62
N TYR A 250 -21.72 -6.88 -7.84
CA TYR A 250 -22.46 -7.29 -9.05
C TYR A 250 -21.61 -8.10 -10.04
N ARG A 251 -20.32 -8.34 -9.76
CA ARG A 251 -19.47 -9.12 -10.67
C ARG A 251 -19.86 -10.59 -10.63
N LEU A 252 -20.04 -11.22 -11.79
CA LEU A 252 -20.22 -12.66 -11.91
C LEU A 252 -19.02 -13.42 -11.32
N LYS A 253 -19.29 -14.28 -10.33
CA LYS A 253 -18.26 -15.08 -9.63
C LYS A 253 -18.22 -16.51 -10.16
N ASP A 254 -19.38 -17.13 -10.28
CA ASP A 254 -19.56 -18.54 -10.56
C ASP A 254 -20.28 -18.67 -11.92
N PRO A 255 -19.51 -18.70 -13.04
CA PRO A 255 -20.09 -18.81 -14.36
C PRO A 255 -20.58 -20.22 -14.66
N CYS A 256 -21.63 -20.35 -15.47
CA CYS A 256 -22.12 -21.62 -15.98
C CYS A 256 -21.10 -22.30 -16.91
N GLU A 257 -21.25 -23.62 -17.08
CA GLU A 257 -20.33 -24.43 -17.89
C GLU A 257 -20.24 -23.97 -19.34
N THR A 258 -21.37 -23.54 -19.91
CA THR A 258 -21.45 -22.98 -21.27
C THR A 258 -20.52 -21.78 -21.42
N LEU A 259 -20.61 -20.81 -20.51
CA LEU A 259 -19.77 -19.62 -20.56
C LEU A 259 -18.29 -19.93 -20.34
N VAL A 260 -17.98 -20.88 -19.45
CA VAL A 260 -16.60 -21.34 -19.22
C VAL A 260 -16.02 -21.94 -20.50
N LYS A 261 -16.80 -22.75 -21.23
CA LYS A 261 -16.39 -23.34 -22.51
C LYS A 261 -16.19 -22.27 -23.58
N GLU A 262 -17.16 -21.40 -23.79
CA GLU A 262 -17.08 -20.29 -24.75
C GLU A 262 -15.85 -19.41 -24.50
N TRP A 263 -15.57 -19.09 -23.23
CA TRP A 263 -14.41 -18.28 -22.87
C TRP A 263 -13.09 -18.99 -23.13
N LYS A 264 -12.98 -20.29 -22.82
CA LYS A 264 -11.77 -21.09 -23.10
C LYS A 264 -11.50 -21.16 -24.61
N ASP A 265 -12.52 -21.37 -25.42
CA ASP A 265 -12.38 -21.42 -26.88
C ASP A 265 -11.98 -20.04 -27.44
N PHE A 266 -12.57 -18.96 -26.93
CA PHE A 266 -12.19 -17.60 -27.30
C PHE A 266 -10.74 -17.28 -26.90
N LEU A 267 -10.35 -17.68 -25.69
CA LEU A 267 -9.00 -17.50 -25.18
C LEU A 267 -7.98 -18.25 -26.04
N LEU A 268 -8.30 -19.48 -26.46
CA LEU A 268 -7.48 -20.26 -27.38
C LEU A 268 -7.35 -19.53 -28.73
N HIS A 269 -8.45 -19.07 -29.33
CA HIS A 269 -8.43 -18.28 -30.57
C HIS A 269 -7.56 -17.01 -30.46
N LYS A 270 -7.59 -16.33 -29.31
CA LYS A 270 -6.80 -15.10 -29.08
C LYS A 270 -5.31 -15.37 -28.87
N THR A 271 -4.93 -16.55 -28.39
CA THR A 271 -3.55 -16.85 -27.99
C THR A 271 -2.81 -17.79 -28.94
N SER A 272 -3.53 -18.60 -29.71
CA SER A 272 -2.96 -19.57 -30.64
C SER A 272 -2.06 -18.93 -31.71
N LEU A 273 -1.04 -19.70 -32.14
CA LEU A 273 -0.16 -19.30 -33.24
C LEU A 273 -0.95 -19.17 -34.54
N THR A 274 -1.62 -20.26 -34.93
CA THR A 274 -2.55 -20.33 -36.06
C THR A 274 -3.96 -20.15 -35.53
N ALA A 275 -4.76 -19.28 -36.14
CA ALA A 275 -6.12 -18.97 -35.69
C ALA A 275 -7.14 -20.09 -36.03
N SER A 276 -6.68 -21.34 -36.21
CA SER A 276 -7.49 -22.53 -36.51
C SER A 276 -8.54 -22.29 -37.61
N GLY A 277 -8.11 -21.73 -38.75
CA GLY A 277 -8.98 -21.42 -39.89
C GLY A 277 -9.76 -20.09 -39.77
N LEU A 278 -9.74 -19.43 -38.61
CA LEU A 278 -10.42 -18.15 -38.41
C LEU A 278 -9.51 -16.95 -38.77
N LYS A 279 -10.11 -15.87 -39.28
CA LYS A 279 -9.43 -14.60 -39.52
C LYS A 279 -9.29 -13.81 -38.21
N ARG A 280 -8.13 -13.16 -38.04
CA ARG A 280 -7.81 -12.33 -36.87
C ARG A 280 -7.08 -11.07 -37.33
N GLN A 281 -7.40 -9.92 -36.75
CA GLN A 281 -6.67 -8.67 -37.02
C GLN A 281 -5.20 -8.78 -36.60
N LYS A 282 -4.32 -7.97 -37.21
CA LYS A 282 -2.89 -7.89 -36.89
C LYS A 282 -2.61 -7.66 -35.40
N ARG A 283 -3.41 -6.82 -34.74
CA ARG A 283 -3.35 -6.55 -33.27
C ARG A 283 -4.36 -7.37 -32.45
N GLY A 284 -5.02 -8.34 -33.08
CA GLY A 284 -6.06 -9.16 -32.46
C GLY A 284 -5.54 -10.36 -31.65
N LYS A 285 -4.23 -10.66 -31.72
CA LYS A 285 -3.57 -11.70 -30.93
C LYS A 285 -3.21 -11.18 -29.54
N TRP A 286 -3.45 -11.99 -28.51
CA TRP A 286 -3.03 -11.73 -27.14
C TRP A 286 -1.73 -12.46 -26.82
N ASN A 287 -0.85 -11.78 -26.08
CA ASN A 287 0.43 -12.33 -25.66
C ASN A 287 0.27 -13.13 -24.37
N THR A 288 0.98 -14.26 -24.30
CA THR A 288 1.10 -15.08 -23.10
C THR A 288 2.49 -14.94 -22.49
N THR A 289 2.63 -15.32 -21.22
CA THR A 289 3.92 -15.34 -20.52
C THR A 289 4.01 -16.59 -19.65
N SER A 290 5.20 -17.17 -19.56
CA SER A 290 5.53 -18.28 -18.66
C SER A 290 5.95 -17.81 -17.26
N ARG A 291 6.10 -16.49 -17.04
CA ARG A 291 6.52 -15.91 -15.76
C ARG A 291 5.35 -15.13 -15.12
N PRO A 292 4.48 -15.76 -14.33
CA PRO A 292 3.39 -15.07 -13.65
C PRO A 292 3.87 -14.01 -12.66
N VAL A 293 3.06 -12.96 -12.49
CA VAL A 293 3.18 -11.98 -11.39
C VAL A 293 2.23 -12.29 -10.23
N LYS A 294 1.77 -13.54 -10.14
CA LYS A 294 0.96 -14.07 -9.03
C LYS A 294 1.33 -15.52 -8.75
N PRO A 295 1.11 -16.02 -7.52
CA PRO A 295 1.30 -17.43 -7.21
C PRO A 295 0.49 -18.36 -8.13
N GLU A 296 0.98 -19.58 -8.34
CA GLU A 296 0.33 -20.59 -9.19
C GLU A 296 -1.08 -20.94 -8.72
N ASP A 297 -1.29 -21.03 -7.40
CA ASP A 297 -2.61 -21.27 -6.77
C ASP A 297 -3.60 -20.11 -6.96
N LYS A 298 -3.13 -18.95 -7.41
CA LYS A 298 -3.97 -17.77 -7.72
C LYS A 298 -4.25 -17.62 -9.20
N VAL A 299 -3.62 -18.41 -10.07
CA VAL A 299 -3.87 -18.40 -11.51
C VAL A 299 -5.25 -18.97 -11.78
N GLN A 300 -6.09 -18.19 -12.44
CA GLN A 300 -7.47 -18.54 -12.73
C GLN A 300 -7.62 -19.23 -14.09
N TRP A 301 -8.69 -19.99 -14.26
CA TRP A 301 -8.98 -20.71 -15.50
C TRP A 301 -9.18 -19.75 -16.70
N PHE A 302 -9.69 -18.54 -16.47
CA PHE A 302 -10.01 -17.56 -17.52
C PHE A 302 -8.79 -16.84 -18.12
N GLU A 303 -7.59 -17.08 -17.58
CA GLU A 303 -6.34 -16.44 -18.02
C GLU A 303 -5.24 -17.45 -18.33
N SER A 304 -5.48 -18.74 -18.09
CA SER A 304 -4.53 -19.83 -18.24
C SER A 304 -4.72 -20.51 -19.59
N VAL A 305 -3.63 -20.74 -20.31
CA VAL A 305 -3.62 -21.45 -21.59
C VAL A 305 -2.48 -22.46 -21.62
N THR A 306 -2.76 -23.68 -22.05
CA THR A 306 -1.73 -24.68 -22.31
C THR A 306 -1.28 -24.56 -23.77
N PHE A 307 0.00 -24.34 -23.98
CA PHE A 307 0.62 -24.23 -25.30
C PHE A 307 1.87 -25.11 -25.35
N LEU A 308 1.94 -26.04 -26.31
CA LEU A 308 3.03 -27.03 -26.45
C LEU A 308 3.35 -27.76 -25.13
N GLY A 309 2.31 -28.21 -24.42
CA GLY A 309 2.46 -28.89 -23.13
C GLY A 309 2.86 -27.97 -21.95
N GLN A 310 3.09 -26.68 -22.18
CA GLN A 310 3.45 -25.72 -21.14
C GLN A 310 2.28 -24.80 -20.79
N ARG A 311 2.02 -24.63 -19.48
CA ARG A 311 1.05 -23.67 -18.99
C ARG A 311 1.61 -22.25 -19.12
N THR A 312 0.86 -21.37 -19.78
CA THR A 312 1.19 -19.96 -19.95
C THR A 312 0.00 -19.09 -19.54
N ILE A 313 0.26 -17.81 -19.24
CA ILE A 313 -0.74 -16.90 -18.67
C ILE A 313 -0.94 -15.69 -19.57
N CYS A 314 -2.20 -15.35 -19.83
CA CYS A 314 -2.61 -14.21 -20.64
C CYS A 314 -3.19 -13.10 -19.75
N GLN A 315 -2.37 -12.07 -19.48
CA GLN A 315 -2.82 -10.92 -18.65
C GLN A 315 -3.95 -10.13 -19.30
N THR A 316 -3.96 -10.03 -20.63
CA THR A 316 -5.04 -9.37 -21.37
C THR A 316 -6.36 -10.11 -21.13
N ALA A 317 -6.36 -11.44 -21.15
CA ALA A 317 -7.55 -12.23 -20.84
C ALA A 317 -8.07 -11.96 -19.43
N ALA A 318 -7.19 -11.87 -18.43
CA ALA A 318 -7.59 -11.56 -17.05
C ALA A 318 -8.31 -10.19 -16.92
N ILE A 319 -7.80 -9.18 -17.64
CA ILE A 319 -8.39 -7.83 -17.67
C ILE A 319 -9.73 -7.86 -18.41
N THR A 320 -9.77 -8.49 -19.59
CA THR A 320 -10.98 -8.62 -20.39
C THR A 320 -12.07 -9.38 -19.64
N TRP A 321 -11.73 -10.50 -18.97
CA TRP A 321 -12.65 -11.26 -18.14
C TRP A 321 -13.21 -10.39 -17.01
N THR A 322 -12.39 -9.55 -16.39
CA THR A 322 -12.84 -8.65 -15.32
C THR A 322 -13.91 -7.69 -15.81
N HIS A 323 -13.74 -7.10 -17.00
CA HIS A 323 -14.76 -6.21 -17.57
C HIS A 323 -16.00 -6.96 -18.05
N PHE A 324 -15.81 -8.13 -18.67
CA PHE A 324 -16.92 -8.96 -19.15
C PHE A 324 -17.77 -9.51 -17.99
N SER A 325 -17.15 -10.09 -16.96
CA SER A 325 -17.86 -10.59 -15.76
C SER A 325 -18.56 -9.47 -14.96
N GLN A 326 -18.07 -8.23 -15.03
CA GLN A 326 -18.78 -7.06 -14.50
C GLN A 326 -20.02 -6.71 -15.32
N TYR A 327 -19.93 -6.77 -16.66
CA TYR A 327 -21.06 -6.51 -17.55
C TYR A 327 -22.15 -7.57 -17.39
N VAL A 328 -21.80 -8.86 -17.53
CA VAL A 328 -22.77 -9.96 -17.39
C VAL A 328 -23.41 -9.98 -16.00
N GLY A 329 -22.63 -9.76 -14.95
CA GLY A 329 -23.21 -9.70 -13.62
C GLY A 329 -24.05 -8.43 -13.35
N TRP A 330 -23.85 -7.34 -14.10
CA TRP A 330 -24.78 -6.20 -14.10
C TRP A 330 -26.08 -6.50 -14.84
N LEU A 331 -26.04 -7.30 -15.91
CA LEU A 331 -27.26 -7.73 -16.60
C LEU A 331 -28.21 -8.49 -15.65
N SER A 332 -27.66 -9.32 -14.77
CA SER A 332 -28.44 -10.04 -13.74
C SER A 332 -28.69 -9.27 -12.45
N LEU A 333 -28.11 -8.07 -12.30
CA LEU A 333 -28.31 -7.28 -11.10
C LEU A 333 -29.75 -6.76 -11.07
N ALA A 334 -30.37 -6.77 -9.89
CA ALA A 334 -31.74 -6.31 -9.70
C ALA A 334 -31.93 -4.85 -10.15
N VAL A 335 -33.10 -4.51 -10.70
CA VAL A 335 -33.41 -3.17 -11.25
C VAL A 335 -33.35 -2.12 -10.15
N GLU A 336 -33.75 -2.46 -8.92
CA GLU A 336 -33.70 -1.60 -7.74
C GLU A 336 -32.25 -1.23 -7.36
N SER A 337 -31.28 -2.07 -7.75
CA SER A 337 -29.85 -1.81 -7.60
C SER A 337 -29.22 -1.16 -8.83
N GLY A 338 -30.04 -0.78 -9.82
CA GLY A 338 -29.63 -0.18 -11.09
C GLY A 338 -29.07 -1.18 -12.11
N GLY A 339 -29.36 -2.48 -11.97
CA GLY A 339 -29.05 -3.51 -12.96
C GLY A 339 -30.15 -3.69 -14.02
N ALA A 340 -29.97 -4.65 -14.93
CA ALA A 340 -30.96 -4.93 -15.98
C ALA A 340 -32.04 -5.95 -15.56
N GLY A 341 -31.91 -6.61 -14.41
CA GLY A 341 -32.92 -7.54 -13.86
C GLY A 341 -33.13 -8.82 -14.67
N LEU A 342 -32.19 -9.19 -15.55
CA LEU A 342 -32.35 -10.34 -16.44
C LEU A 342 -32.00 -11.67 -15.72
N PRO A 343 -32.69 -12.78 -16.07
CA PRO A 343 -32.35 -14.10 -15.53
C PRO A 343 -30.87 -14.46 -15.75
N ALA A 344 -30.22 -14.97 -14.71
CA ALA A 344 -28.78 -15.23 -14.73
C ALA A 344 -28.38 -16.26 -15.78
N GLU A 345 -29.26 -17.21 -16.08
CA GLU A 345 -29.07 -18.26 -17.08
C GLU A 345 -29.12 -17.70 -18.50
N ALA A 346 -29.92 -16.65 -18.73
CA ALA A 346 -30.15 -16.09 -20.06
C ALA A 346 -28.99 -15.20 -20.55
N VAL A 347 -28.17 -14.68 -19.63
CA VAL A 347 -27.15 -13.66 -19.96
C VAL A 347 -25.71 -14.19 -19.93
N GLN A 348 -25.50 -15.42 -19.45
CA GLN A 348 -24.18 -16.04 -19.33
C GLN A 348 -23.69 -16.65 -20.64
N SER A 349 -23.49 -15.80 -21.64
CA SER A 349 -22.83 -16.13 -22.91
C SER A 349 -22.03 -14.92 -23.41
N LEU A 350 -20.95 -15.14 -24.16
CA LEU A 350 -20.26 -14.10 -24.93
C LEU A 350 -21.22 -13.43 -25.93
N ALA A 351 -22.26 -14.12 -26.37
CA ALA A 351 -23.32 -13.58 -27.24
C ALA A 351 -24.09 -12.42 -26.59
N SER A 352 -24.04 -12.26 -25.26
CA SER A 352 -24.60 -11.09 -24.57
C SER A 352 -24.02 -9.74 -25.02
N LEU A 353 -22.89 -9.75 -25.73
CA LEU A 353 -22.27 -8.57 -26.34
C LEU A 353 -22.89 -8.17 -27.68
N LEU A 354 -23.85 -8.93 -28.20
CA LEU A 354 -24.63 -8.60 -29.40
C LEU A 354 -25.72 -7.57 -29.12
N ASN A 355 -26.24 -7.54 -27.88
CA ASN A 355 -27.30 -6.62 -27.52
C ASN A 355 -26.72 -5.21 -27.29
N ARG A 356 -26.99 -4.32 -28.25
CA ARG A 356 -26.53 -2.93 -28.24
C ARG A 356 -27.13 -2.12 -27.10
N GLU A 357 -28.43 -2.25 -26.89
CA GLU A 357 -29.18 -1.48 -25.87
C GLU A 357 -28.64 -1.77 -24.47
N HIS A 358 -28.36 -3.05 -24.18
CA HIS A 358 -27.75 -3.45 -22.92
C HIS A 358 -26.32 -2.90 -22.74
N LEU A 359 -25.53 -2.83 -23.82
CA LEU A 359 -24.22 -2.20 -23.76
C LEU A 359 -24.33 -0.70 -23.49
N GLU A 360 -25.25 0.01 -24.15
CA GLU A 360 -25.51 1.45 -23.94
C GLU A 360 -25.94 1.72 -22.49
N ALA A 361 -26.96 1.01 -22.00
CA ALA A 361 -27.45 1.13 -20.62
C ALA A 361 -26.36 0.82 -19.57
N TYR A 362 -25.52 -0.19 -19.81
CA TYR A 362 -24.38 -0.48 -18.92
C TYR A 362 -23.39 0.67 -18.87
N ILE A 363 -23.12 1.31 -20.00
CA ILE A 363 -22.17 2.42 -20.10
C ILE A 363 -22.71 3.65 -19.36
N GLU A 364 -23.99 3.99 -19.56
CA GLU A 364 -24.67 5.04 -18.81
C GLU A 364 -24.60 4.81 -17.30
N TRP A 365 -24.91 3.58 -16.86
CA TRP A 365 -24.80 3.21 -15.45
C TRP A 365 -23.37 3.36 -14.92
N ARG A 366 -22.36 2.98 -15.70
CA ARG A 366 -20.94 3.14 -15.34
C ARG A 366 -20.53 4.61 -15.25
N VAL A 367 -21.07 5.48 -16.10
CA VAL A 367 -20.84 6.94 -16.08
C VAL A 367 -21.50 7.57 -14.86
N ALA A 368 -22.76 7.23 -14.57
CA ALA A 368 -23.47 7.69 -13.38
C ALA A 368 -22.69 7.32 -12.10
N ARG A 369 -22.20 6.08 -12.02
CA ARG A 369 -21.35 5.65 -10.89
C ARG A 369 -20.03 6.40 -10.80
N ALA A 370 -19.45 6.82 -11.91
CA ALA A 370 -18.25 7.64 -11.95
C ALA A 370 -18.52 9.11 -11.56
N GLY A 371 -19.76 9.49 -11.22
CA GLY A 371 -20.16 10.86 -10.94
C GLY A 371 -20.31 11.70 -12.20
N GLY A 372 -20.78 11.10 -13.30
CA GLY A 372 -20.94 11.75 -14.60
C GLY A 372 -19.67 11.80 -15.45
N VAL A 373 -18.52 11.37 -14.91
CA VAL A 373 -17.23 11.47 -15.61
C VAL A 373 -17.06 10.38 -16.66
N LEU A 374 -16.99 10.78 -17.91
CA LEU A 374 -16.61 9.92 -19.03
C LEU A 374 -15.10 9.66 -18.97
N HIS A 375 -14.70 8.40 -18.76
CA HIS A 375 -13.29 8.04 -18.70
C HIS A 375 -12.98 6.78 -19.50
N ARG A 376 -11.73 6.68 -19.98
CA ARG A 376 -11.28 5.60 -20.88
C ARG A 376 -11.43 4.17 -20.34
N GLY A 377 -11.60 4.02 -19.02
CA GLY A 377 -11.81 2.72 -18.39
C GLY A 377 -13.21 2.14 -18.64
N ILE A 378 -14.16 2.98 -19.04
CA ILE A 378 -15.52 2.58 -19.40
C ILE A 378 -15.54 1.91 -20.79
N CYS A 379 -14.65 2.34 -21.70
CA CYS A 379 -14.54 1.78 -23.05
C CYS A 379 -14.07 0.31 -23.11
N SER A 380 -13.55 -0.27 -22.02
CA SER A 380 -12.95 -1.61 -22.08
C SER A 380 -13.91 -2.70 -22.56
N ILE A 381 -15.17 -2.65 -22.11
CA ILE A 381 -16.19 -3.62 -22.55
C ILE A 381 -16.61 -3.38 -24.01
N LEU A 382 -16.74 -2.10 -24.41
CA LEU A 382 -17.04 -1.73 -25.79
C LEU A 382 -15.92 -2.17 -26.74
N LYS A 383 -14.66 -2.07 -26.32
CA LYS A 383 -13.51 -2.55 -27.10
C LYS A 383 -13.53 -4.07 -27.28
N LEU A 384 -14.03 -4.80 -26.28
CA LEU A 384 -14.28 -6.23 -26.42
C LEU A 384 -15.42 -6.50 -27.41
N ALA A 385 -16.58 -5.85 -27.24
CA ALA A 385 -17.73 -5.98 -28.14
C ALA A 385 -17.34 -5.67 -29.60
N ALA A 386 -16.71 -4.52 -29.84
CA ALA A 386 -16.21 -4.14 -31.17
C ALA A 386 -15.20 -5.16 -31.73
N SER A 387 -14.32 -5.74 -30.89
CA SER A 387 -13.38 -6.75 -31.38
C SER A 387 -14.05 -8.08 -31.70
N ILE A 388 -15.03 -8.51 -30.91
CA ILE A 388 -15.60 -9.86 -31.00
C ILE A 388 -16.72 -9.93 -32.05
N CYS A 389 -17.40 -8.81 -32.31
CA CYS A 389 -18.47 -8.67 -33.30
C CYS A 389 -18.01 -8.13 -34.67
N HIS A 390 -16.70 -7.94 -34.88
CA HIS A 390 -16.19 -7.37 -36.13
C HIS A 390 -16.68 -8.17 -37.37
N PRO A 391 -17.23 -7.53 -38.43
CA PRO A 391 -17.88 -8.21 -39.55
C PRO A 391 -17.07 -9.22 -40.37
N VAL A 392 -15.76 -9.36 -40.10
CA VAL A 392 -14.83 -10.17 -40.91
C VAL A 392 -13.93 -10.99 -40.00
N THR A 393 -13.42 -10.37 -38.93
CA THR A 393 -12.44 -10.97 -38.01
C THR A 393 -13.01 -11.20 -36.61
N GLY A 394 -14.30 -10.95 -36.40
CA GLY A 394 -14.98 -11.11 -35.12
C GLY A 394 -15.09 -12.59 -34.77
N TYR A 395 -14.86 -12.94 -33.51
CA TYR A 395 -15.01 -14.32 -33.07
C TYR A 395 -16.48 -14.75 -33.06
N LEU A 396 -17.40 -13.90 -32.60
CA LEU A 396 -18.84 -14.20 -32.67
C LEU A 396 -19.31 -14.33 -34.12
N THR A 397 -18.88 -13.42 -34.98
CA THR A 397 -19.24 -13.42 -36.41
C THR A 397 -18.83 -14.71 -37.11
N GLN A 398 -17.63 -15.24 -36.84
CA GLN A 398 -17.11 -16.42 -37.52
C GLN A 398 -17.50 -17.75 -36.86
N CYS A 399 -18.15 -17.74 -35.70
CA CYS A 399 -18.39 -18.95 -34.89
C CYS A 399 -19.81 -19.03 -34.34
N ARG A 400 -20.82 -18.57 -35.09
CA ARG A 400 -22.24 -18.62 -34.71
C ARG A 400 -22.67 -19.92 -34.04
N ASN A 401 -22.36 -21.06 -34.66
CA ASN A 401 -22.79 -22.40 -34.21
C ASN A 401 -22.19 -22.85 -32.86
N ARG A 402 -21.32 -22.03 -32.24
CA ARG A 402 -20.75 -22.30 -30.91
C ARG A 402 -21.49 -21.59 -29.77
N PHE A 403 -22.47 -20.75 -30.10
CA PHE A 403 -23.21 -19.94 -29.13
C PHE A 403 -24.69 -20.35 -29.09
N PRO A 404 -25.38 -20.11 -27.96
CA PRO A 404 -26.83 -20.25 -27.89
C PRO A 404 -27.54 -19.41 -28.94
N VAL A 405 -28.74 -19.84 -29.34
CA VAL A 405 -29.60 -19.05 -30.24
C VAL A 405 -29.92 -17.72 -29.57
N HIS A 406 -29.52 -16.62 -30.22
CA HIS A 406 -29.84 -15.28 -29.77
C HIS A 406 -31.24 -14.90 -30.27
N PRO A 407 -32.12 -14.31 -29.43
CA PRO A 407 -33.50 -13.99 -29.80
C PRO A 407 -33.63 -13.23 -31.12
N ASP A 408 -32.76 -12.24 -31.31
CA ASP A 408 -32.74 -11.35 -32.49
C ASP A 408 -31.88 -11.86 -33.66
N ALA A 409 -31.32 -13.08 -33.56
CA ALA A 409 -30.37 -13.60 -34.55
C ALA A 409 -30.52 -15.13 -34.74
N ARG A 410 -31.72 -15.53 -35.19
CA ARG A 410 -32.12 -16.93 -35.35
C ARG A 410 -31.52 -17.65 -36.55
N ASP A 411 -31.08 -16.92 -37.58
CA ASP A 411 -30.36 -17.44 -38.74
C ASP A 411 -28.97 -16.78 -38.89
N GLU A 412 -28.22 -17.20 -39.92
CA GLU A 412 -26.85 -16.71 -40.16
C GLU A 412 -26.81 -15.26 -40.67
N LEU A 413 -27.77 -14.87 -41.52
CA LEU A 413 -27.85 -13.51 -42.05
C LEU A 413 -28.18 -12.51 -40.92
N ALA A 414 -29.19 -12.84 -40.11
CA ALA A 414 -29.57 -12.07 -38.92
C ALA A 414 -28.41 -11.99 -37.92
N TRP A 415 -27.69 -13.09 -37.66
CA TRP A 415 -26.51 -13.09 -36.79
C TRP A 415 -25.41 -12.16 -37.29
N ASN A 416 -25.10 -12.21 -38.59
CA ASN A 416 -24.09 -11.36 -39.18
C ASN A 416 -24.51 -9.88 -39.18
N ALA A 417 -25.79 -9.59 -39.42
CA ALA A 417 -26.34 -8.24 -39.30
C ALA A 417 -26.28 -7.71 -37.85
N THR A 418 -26.66 -8.52 -36.86
CA THR A 418 -26.59 -8.14 -35.44
C THR A 418 -25.15 -7.95 -34.97
N CYS A 419 -24.21 -8.80 -35.39
CA CYS A 419 -22.78 -8.60 -35.15
C CYS A 419 -22.29 -7.24 -35.70
N ARG A 420 -22.68 -6.92 -36.95
CA ARG A 420 -22.30 -5.66 -37.60
C ARG A 420 -22.87 -4.46 -36.85
N SER A 421 -24.15 -4.49 -36.49
CA SER A 421 -24.81 -3.44 -35.71
C SER A 421 -24.13 -3.22 -34.35
N ALA A 422 -23.87 -4.30 -33.60
CA ALA A 422 -23.18 -4.24 -32.32
C ALA A 422 -21.75 -3.69 -32.45
N HIS A 423 -21.04 -4.08 -33.51
CA HIS A 423 -19.69 -3.58 -33.81
C HIS A 423 -19.68 -2.07 -34.08
N GLU A 424 -20.58 -1.61 -34.94
CA GLU A 424 -20.71 -0.20 -35.33
C GLU A 424 -21.13 0.66 -34.15
N GLY A 425 -22.16 0.24 -33.39
CA GLY A 425 -22.60 0.94 -32.17
C GLY A 425 -21.49 1.03 -31.14
N ALA A 426 -20.78 -0.07 -30.86
CA ALA A 426 -19.65 -0.04 -29.93
C ALA A 426 -18.53 0.91 -30.39
N ARG A 427 -18.26 1.01 -31.70
CA ARG A 427 -17.27 1.95 -32.24
C ARG A 427 -17.71 3.40 -32.15
N GLN A 428 -18.96 3.70 -32.45
CA GLN A 428 -19.53 5.03 -32.30
C GLN A 428 -19.43 5.50 -30.84
N LEU A 429 -19.82 4.67 -29.88
CA LEU A 429 -19.70 4.98 -28.45
C LEU A 429 -18.23 5.16 -28.02
N ILE A 430 -17.32 4.30 -28.48
CA ILE A 430 -15.88 4.47 -28.20
C ILE A 430 -15.39 5.84 -28.71
N GLN A 431 -15.73 6.20 -29.95
CA GLN A 431 -15.32 7.47 -30.54
C GLN A 431 -15.88 8.66 -29.76
N HIS A 432 -17.17 8.62 -29.42
CA HIS A 432 -17.80 9.65 -28.60
C HIS A 432 -17.08 9.79 -27.25
N ILE A 433 -16.94 8.70 -26.49
CA ILE A 433 -16.29 8.71 -25.18
C ILE A 433 -14.83 9.18 -25.30
N GLU A 434 -14.06 8.71 -26.28
CA GLU A 434 -12.65 9.11 -26.42
C GLU A 434 -12.47 10.58 -26.82
N SER A 435 -13.47 11.19 -27.48
CA SER A 435 -13.48 12.62 -27.82
C SER A 435 -13.82 13.53 -26.64
N THR A 436 -14.62 13.05 -25.69
CA THR A 436 -15.09 13.81 -24.52
C THR A 436 -14.45 13.34 -23.21
N CYS A 437 -13.56 12.34 -23.24
CA CYS A 437 -13.07 11.72 -22.01
C CYS A 437 -12.25 12.68 -21.17
N GLU A 438 -12.53 12.66 -19.87
CA GLU A 438 -11.75 13.32 -18.84
C GLU A 438 -10.93 12.32 -18.03
N LEU A 439 -9.98 12.86 -17.27
CA LEU A 439 -9.21 12.07 -16.30
C LEU A 439 -10.09 11.78 -15.08
N SER A 440 -10.62 10.55 -14.97
CA SER A 440 -11.37 10.09 -13.78
C SER A 440 -10.62 10.27 -12.44
N ARG A 441 -9.29 10.28 -12.52
CA ARG A 441 -8.39 10.62 -11.42
C ARG A 441 -7.12 11.25 -11.99
N ASP A 442 -6.54 12.18 -11.26
CA ASP A 442 -5.15 12.57 -11.46
C ASP A 442 -4.22 11.52 -10.82
N PRO A 443 -3.39 10.80 -11.61
CA PRO A 443 -2.41 9.85 -11.08
C PRO A 443 -1.30 10.51 -10.26
N SER A 444 -1.07 11.81 -10.45
CA SER A 444 0.00 12.59 -9.82
C SER A 444 -0.40 13.17 -8.45
N ALA A 445 -1.70 13.40 -8.21
CA ALA A 445 -2.24 13.93 -6.97
C ALA A 445 -1.66 13.29 -5.68
N PRO A 446 -1.49 11.95 -5.57
CA PRO A 446 -0.90 11.35 -4.37
C PRO A 446 0.57 11.71 -4.11
N VAL A 447 1.27 12.26 -5.10
CA VAL A 447 2.68 12.67 -4.99
C VAL A 447 2.90 14.10 -5.46
N ALA A 448 1.85 14.91 -5.56
CA ALA A 448 1.94 16.29 -6.03
C ALA A 448 2.96 17.09 -5.21
N ALA A 449 2.96 16.94 -3.88
CA ALA A 449 3.93 17.56 -2.97
C ALA A 449 5.40 17.17 -3.24
N ILE A 450 5.63 15.96 -3.77
CA ILE A 450 6.97 15.50 -4.14
C ILE A 450 7.35 16.05 -5.52
N LEU A 451 6.40 16.01 -6.46
CA LEU A 451 6.63 16.47 -7.83
C LEU A 451 6.80 17.99 -7.91
N SER A 452 6.20 18.76 -7.00
CA SER A 452 6.32 20.21 -6.93
C SER A 452 7.71 20.68 -6.48
N LEU A 453 8.47 19.83 -5.75
CA LEU A 453 9.83 20.17 -5.33
C LEU A 453 10.73 20.55 -6.52
N PRO A 454 11.72 21.45 -6.33
CA PRO A 454 12.73 21.73 -7.36
C PRO A 454 13.48 20.46 -7.77
N ASN A 455 13.80 19.61 -6.79
CA ASN A 455 14.38 18.28 -7.01
C ASN A 455 13.51 17.21 -6.35
N PRO A 456 12.57 16.58 -7.09
CA PRO A 456 11.70 15.53 -6.55
C PRO A 456 12.45 14.33 -5.95
N LEU A 457 13.65 13.99 -6.47
CA LEU A 457 14.48 12.92 -5.89
C LEU A 457 15.00 13.26 -4.48
N ALA A 458 15.02 14.53 -4.07
CA ALA A 458 15.38 14.90 -2.70
C ALA A 458 14.43 14.31 -1.66
N ALA A 459 13.13 14.22 -1.97
CA ALA A 459 12.15 13.56 -1.11
C ALA A 459 12.44 12.06 -0.93
N ILE A 460 12.94 11.40 -1.99
CA ILE A 460 13.31 9.99 -1.91
C ILE A 460 14.60 9.80 -1.12
N LYS A 461 15.58 10.69 -1.30
CA LYS A 461 16.80 10.71 -0.48
C LYS A 461 16.44 10.82 1.01
N ASP A 462 15.55 11.74 1.37
CA ASP A 462 15.07 11.88 2.74
C ASP A 462 14.31 10.63 3.23
N ALA A 463 13.45 10.04 2.41
CA ALA A 463 12.78 8.79 2.73
C ALA A 463 13.78 7.66 3.06
N THR A 464 14.85 7.52 2.26
CA THR A 464 15.89 6.51 2.52
C THR A 464 16.66 6.78 3.81
N LYS A 465 16.93 8.05 4.16
CA LYS A 465 17.51 8.41 5.47
C LYS A 465 16.60 8.01 6.63
N ARG A 466 15.28 8.24 6.50
CA ARG A 466 14.31 7.82 7.50
C ARG A 466 14.24 6.30 7.65
N MET A 467 14.38 5.56 6.55
CA MET A 467 14.52 4.09 6.59
C MET A 467 15.79 3.67 7.33
N ASP A 468 16.92 4.34 7.08
CA ASP A 468 18.20 4.04 7.72
C ASP A 468 18.18 4.29 9.23
N ALA A 469 17.51 5.36 9.66
CA ALA A 469 17.35 5.70 11.07
C ALA A 469 16.58 4.64 11.89
N VAL A 470 15.81 3.77 11.22
CA VAL A 470 15.02 2.70 11.86
C VAL A 470 15.50 1.30 11.47
N ARG A 471 16.73 1.18 10.95
CA ARG A 471 17.36 -0.11 10.66
C ARG A 471 17.29 -1.01 11.90
N PRO A 472 16.70 -2.22 11.79
CA PRO A 472 16.77 -3.21 12.86
C PRO A 472 18.22 -3.66 13.06
N SER A 473 18.68 -3.75 14.31
CA SER A 473 20.02 -4.27 14.67
C SER A 473 19.99 -5.74 15.10
N THR A 474 19.01 -6.51 14.61
CA THR A 474 18.72 -7.86 15.12
C THR A 474 19.44 -8.97 14.37
N GLY A 475 20.11 -8.68 13.24
CA GLY A 475 20.78 -9.68 12.41
C GLY A 475 19.82 -10.70 11.77
N GLY A 476 18.51 -10.52 11.92
CA GLY A 476 17.50 -11.52 11.55
C GLY A 476 16.53 -11.07 10.47
N MET A 477 15.42 -11.79 10.35
CA MET A 477 14.37 -11.58 9.33
C MET A 477 13.90 -10.12 9.20
N ALA A 478 13.79 -9.39 10.31
CA ALA A 478 13.39 -7.98 10.29
C ALA A 478 14.41 -7.09 9.57
N GLU A 479 15.70 -7.33 9.79
CA GLU A 479 16.78 -6.62 9.11
C GLU A 479 16.84 -7.02 7.64
N ALA A 480 16.60 -8.29 7.31
CA ALA A 480 16.52 -8.74 5.93
C ALA A 480 15.35 -8.08 5.15
N ILE A 481 14.19 -7.94 5.79
CA ILE A 481 13.05 -7.21 5.22
C ILE A 481 13.39 -5.73 5.02
N TRP A 482 14.03 -5.10 6.00
CA TRP A 482 14.49 -3.72 5.89
C TRP A 482 15.48 -3.53 4.73
N ALA A 483 16.48 -4.41 4.61
CA ALA A 483 17.48 -4.35 3.54
C ALA A 483 16.84 -4.51 2.16
N ARG A 484 15.91 -5.48 2.02
CA ARG A 484 15.10 -5.65 0.80
C ARG A 484 14.35 -4.37 0.43
N ASP A 485 13.58 -3.83 1.38
CA ASP A 485 12.70 -2.70 1.15
C ASP A 485 13.49 -1.43 0.81
N ARG A 486 14.64 -1.23 1.48
CA ARG A 486 15.57 -0.15 1.20
C ARG A 486 16.19 -0.27 -0.19
N LEU A 487 16.70 -1.45 -0.54
CA LEU A 487 17.25 -1.70 -1.87
C LEU A 487 16.19 -1.46 -2.95
N MET A 488 14.95 -1.91 -2.73
CA MET A 488 13.85 -1.70 -3.67
C MET A 488 13.62 -0.21 -3.98
N VAL A 489 13.57 0.66 -2.96
CA VAL A 489 13.40 2.10 -3.16
C VAL A 489 14.61 2.70 -3.88
N LYS A 490 15.82 2.42 -3.42
CA LYS A 490 17.04 2.98 -4.02
C LYS A 490 17.23 2.49 -5.47
N LEU A 491 16.97 1.22 -5.76
CA LEU A 491 17.09 0.67 -7.10
C LEU A 491 16.16 1.37 -8.08
N LEU A 492 14.91 1.65 -7.69
CA LEU A 492 13.96 2.38 -8.54
C LEU A 492 14.33 3.83 -8.80
N THR A 493 15.18 4.45 -7.97
CA THR A 493 15.75 5.78 -8.26
C THR A 493 16.91 5.73 -9.25
N SER A 494 17.59 4.59 -9.38
CA SER A 494 18.66 4.36 -10.34
C SER A 494 18.10 3.87 -11.68
N ASN A 495 17.21 2.88 -11.62
CA ASN A 495 16.64 2.17 -12.74
C ASN A 495 15.12 2.10 -12.52
N PRO A 496 14.34 3.07 -13.03
CA PRO A 496 12.91 3.18 -12.73
C PRO A 496 12.10 2.16 -13.55
N LEU A 497 12.26 0.87 -13.23
CA LEU A 497 11.61 -0.25 -13.88
C LEU A 497 10.09 -0.22 -13.68
N ARG A 498 9.35 -0.80 -14.64
CA ARG A 498 7.92 -1.09 -14.44
C ARG A 498 7.76 -2.18 -13.37
N ALA A 499 6.66 -2.13 -12.62
CA ALA A 499 6.42 -3.07 -11.51
C ALA A 499 6.57 -4.55 -11.89
N LYS A 500 6.04 -4.98 -13.05
CA LYS A 500 6.22 -6.36 -13.55
C LYS A 500 7.70 -6.74 -13.64
N ASN A 501 8.51 -5.87 -14.24
CA ASN A 501 9.92 -6.14 -14.47
C ASN A 501 10.70 -6.15 -13.16
N LEU A 502 10.30 -5.31 -12.20
CA LEU A 502 10.90 -5.31 -10.86
C LEU A 502 10.57 -6.59 -10.08
N ILE A 503 9.32 -7.05 -10.16
CA ILE A 503 8.87 -8.30 -9.52
C ILE A 503 9.62 -9.51 -10.09
N LEU A 504 9.82 -9.53 -11.41
CA LEU A 504 10.42 -10.67 -12.12
C LEU A 504 11.94 -10.52 -12.34
N LEU A 505 12.58 -9.51 -11.76
CA LEU A 505 14.01 -9.26 -11.95
C LEU A 505 14.82 -10.42 -11.37
N THR A 506 15.68 -11.05 -12.17
CA THR A 506 16.49 -12.20 -11.73
C THR A 506 17.93 -11.84 -11.37
N ILE A 507 18.50 -12.59 -10.43
CA ILE A 507 19.92 -12.54 -10.01
C ILE A 507 20.67 -13.84 -10.28
N ALA A 508 19.96 -14.88 -10.74
CA ALA A 508 20.54 -16.15 -11.15
C ALA A 508 20.13 -16.44 -12.60
N PRO A 509 20.95 -17.22 -13.33
CA PRO A 509 20.57 -17.70 -14.65
C PRO A 509 19.26 -18.49 -14.61
N SER A 510 18.50 -18.45 -15.70
CA SER A 510 17.34 -19.32 -15.86
C SER A 510 17.77 -20.79 -16.03
N PRO A 511 16.92 -21.77 -15.70
CA PRO A 511 17.18 -23.18 -16.01
C PRO A 511 17.44 -23.44 -17.51
N SER A 512 16.91 -22.59 -18.39
CA SER A 512 17.13 -22.61 -19.83
C SER A 512 18.43 -21.94 -20.29
N GLY A 513 19.33 -21.56 -19.38
CA GLY A 513 20.64 -20.99 -19.70
C GLY A 513 20.67 -19.47 -19.94
N GLU A 514 19.52 -18.78 -19.93
CA GLU A 514 19.50 -17.31 -20.02
C GLU A 514 20.25 -16.68 -18.82
N PRO A 515 21.11 -15.68 -19.05
CA PRO A 515 21.87 -15.04 -17.96
C PRO A 515 20.95 -14.28 -17.00
N ALA A 516 21.42 -14.10 -15.76
CA ALA A 516 20.75 -13.26 -14.77
C ALA A 516 20.53 -11.83 -15.30
N GLN A 517 19.35 -11.25 -15.04
CA GLN A 517 19.02 -9.91 -15.53
C GLN A 517 19.77 -8.82 -14.76
N LEU A 518 19.92 -8.96 -13.44
CA LEU A 518 20.83 -8.15 -12.65
C LEU A 518 22.16 -8.91 -12.51
N ARG A 519 23.22 -8.38 -13.10
CA ARG A 519 24.54 -9.01 -13.12
C ARG A 519 25.66 -7.98 -13.17
N GLU A 520 26.83 -8.39 -12.71
CA GLU A 520 28.06 -7.63 -12.90
C GLU A 520 28.67 -7.97 -14.27
N VAL A 521 29.09 -6.95 -15.01
CA VAL A 521 29.77 -7.06 -16.29
C VAL A 521 30.92 -6.06 -16.28
N ASN A 522 32.15 -6.53 -16.42
CA ASN A 522 33.38 -5.71 -16.42
C ASN A 522 33.47 -4.75 -15.21
N GLY A 523 33.21 -5.26 -13.99
CA GLY A 523 33.28 -4.45 -12.77
C GLY A 523 32.09 -3.50 -12.56
N VAL A 524 31.05 -3.58 -13.40
CA VAL A 524 29.88 -2.71 -13.35
C VAL A 524 28.61 -3.54 -13.19
N TRP A 525 27.84 -3.25 -12.14
CA TRP A 525 26.50 -3.82 -12.00
C TRP A 525 25.55 -3.24 -13.05
N ARG A 526 24.84 -4.11 -13.77
CA ARG A 526 23.93 -3.76 -14.85
C ARG A 526 22.62 -4.52 -14.74
N ILE A 527 21.54 -3.89 -15.21
CA ILE A 527 20.25 -4.54 -15.43
C ILE A 527 20.05 -4.68 -16.94
N ALA A 528 20.05 -5.93 -17.40
CA ALA A 528 19.80 -6.33 -18.78
C ALA A 528 18.49 -7.13 -18.87
N ILE A 529 17.47 -6.58 -19.52
CA ILE A 529 16.16 -7.21 -19.71
C ILE A 529 15.88 -7.34 -21.21
N ASP A 530 15.57 -8.56 -21.64
CA ASP A 530 15.25 -8.86 -23.02
C ASP A 530 13.95 -8.20 -23.47
N LYS A 531 13.87 -7.85 -24.76
CA LYS A 531 12.70 -7.23 -25.38
C LYS A 531 11.42 -8.05 -25.14
N LYS A 532 11.51 -9.39 -25.16
CA LYS A 532 10.37 -10.32 -24.97
C LYS A 532 9.73 -10.24 -23.58
N ASP A 533 10.49 -9.82 -22.58
CA ASP A 533 9.99 -9.70 -21.20
C ASP A 533 9.19 -8.39 -20.99
N PHE A 534 9.35 -7.42 -21.88
CA PHE A 534 8.58 -6.16 -21.84
C PHE A 534 7.18 -6.30 -22.43
N LYS A 535 6.20 -5.73 -21.73
CA LYS A 535 4.81 -5.58 -22.23
C LYS A 535 4.73 -4.82 -23.57
N ASN A 536 5.68 -3.92 -23.83
CA ASN A 536 5.70 -3.06 -25.02
C ASN A 536 6.69 -3.56 -26.07
N LEU A 537 6.69 -4.86 -26.37
CA LEU A 537 7.54 -5.45 -27.42
C LEU A 537 7.39 -4.72 -28.77
N ALA A 538 6.20 -4.20 -29.09
CA ALA A 538 5.94 -3.40 -30.29
C ALA A 538 6.15 -1.87 -30.10
N GLY A 539 6.51 -1.43 -28.90
CA GLY A 539 6.79 -0.04 -28.53
C GLY A 539 8.30 0.21 -28.39
N ALA A 540 8.72 0.98 -27.38
CA ALA A 540 10.14 1.30 -27.14
C ALA A 540 11.08 0.08 -26.99
N ALA A 541 10.56 -1.06 -26.55
CA ALA A 541 11.33 -2.29 -26.44
C ALA A 541 11.59 -2.95 -27.81
N LYS A 542 10.83 -2.61 -28.85
CA LYS A 542 11.12 -3.03 -30.23
C LYS A 542 12.49 -2.50 -30.65
N ASP A 543 12.72 -1.23 -30.34
CA ASP A 543 13.78 -0.43 -30.92
C ASP A 543 15.12 -0.66 -30.20
N ARG A 544 15.08 -1.00 -28.89
CA ARG A 544 16.30 -1.30 -28.10
C ARG A 544 16.03 -2.29 -26.97
N ALA A 545 17.02 -3.12 -26.62
CA ALA A 545 16.98 -3.89 -25.38
C ALA A 545 17.17 -2.94 -24.18
N TYR A 546 16.74 -3.34 -22.98
CA TYR A 546 17.06 -2.58 -21.78
C TYR A 546 18.37 -3.10 -21.24
N ASP A 547 19.44 -2.30 -21.34
CA ASP A 547 20.72 -2.60 -20.73
C ASP A 547 21.29 -1.32 -20.12
N MET A 548 21.18 -1.21 -18.80
CA MET A 548 21.51 0.01 -18.06
C MET A 548 22.43 -0.29 -16.87
N PRO A 549 23.46 0.54 -16.64
CA PRO A 549 24.23 0.45 -15.41
C PRO A 549 23.35 0.78 -14.20
N VAL A 550 23.68 0.17 -13.08
CA VAL A 550 23.18 0.54 -11.76
C VAL A 550 24.16 1.52 -11.14
N ARG A 551 23.65 2.60 -10.51
CA ARG A 551 24.49 3.58 -9.82
C ARG A 551 25.43 2.93 -8.80
N ARG A 552 26.67 3.41 -8.73
CA ARG A 552 27.75 2.80 -7.95
C ARG A 552 27.45 2.73 -6.46
N GLU A 553 26.72 3.70 -5.92
CA GLU A 553 26.33 3.77 -4.50
C GLU A 553 25.31 2.71 -4.08
N LEU A 554 24.87 1.86 -5.01
CA LEU A 554 23.97 0.73 -4.77
C LEU A 554 24.67 -0.61 -4.76
N TRP A 555 25.91 -0.71 -5.23
CA TRP A 555 26.56 -2.01 -5.44
C TRP A 555 26.71 -2.77 -4.12
N SER A 556 27.19 -2.10 -3.07
CA SER A 556 27.29 -2.67 -1.72
C SER A 556 25.94 -3.07 -1.12
N ASP A 557 24.87 -2.34 -1.43
CA ASP A 557 23.52 -2.71 -0.98
C ASP A 557 22.99 -3.94 -1.73
N ILE A 558 23.30 -4.06 -3.02
CA ILE A 558 22.96 -5.22 -3.84
C ILE A 558 23.66 -6.45 -3.30
N GLU A 559 24.98 -6.36 -3.08
CA GLU A 559 25.81 -7.44 -2.56
C GLU A 559 25.35 -7.85 -1.15
N ALA A 560 25.23 -6.89 -0.22
CA ALA A 560 24.77 -7.18 1.14
C ALA A 560 23.37 -7.83 1.15
N TYR A 561 22.45 -7.32 0.32
CA TYR A 561 21.13 -7.94 0.21
C TYR A 561 21.21 -9.35 -0.39
N ARG A 562 21.86 -9.51 -1.55
CA ARG A 562 21.97 -10.79 -2.27
C ARG A 562 22.64 -11.87 -1.42
N ASP A 563 23.76 -11.52 -0.79
CA ASP A 563 24.69 -12.50 -0.22
C ASP A 563 24.42 -12.79 1.25
N THR A 564 23.82 -11.84 1.99
CA THR A 564 23.52 -11.99 3.42
C THR A 564 22.02 -12.10 3.68
N TYR A 565 21.25 -11.08 3.30
CA TYR A 565 19.87 -10.94 3.77
C TYR A 565 18.85 -11.76 2.98
N ARG A 566 19.05 -11.90 1.67
CA ARG A 566 18.13 -12.59 0.77
C ARG A 566 18.01 -14.07 1.09
N LYS A 567 19.10 -14.70 1.55
CA LYS A 567 19.14 -16.10 2.00
C LYS A 567 18.21 -16.37 3.19
N MET A 568 17.84 -15.35 3.97
CA MET A 568 16.86 -15.48 5.06
C MET A 568 15.41 -15.44 4.56
N LEU A 569 15.17 -14.98 3.33
CA LEU A 569 13.84 -14.72 2.78
C LEU A 569 13.42 -15.70 1.69
N ALA A 570 14.37 -16.35 1.02
CA ALA A 570 14.15 -17.22 -0.12
C ALA A 570 14.85 -18.56 0.02
N SER A 571 14.32 -19.55 -0.70
CA SER A 571 15.03 -20.81 -0.90
C SER A 571 16.28 -20.62 -1.77
N PRO A 572 17.30 -21.48 -1.64
CA PRO A 572 18.55 -21.36 -2.41
C PRO A 572 18.36 -21.37 -3.93
N SER A 573 17.33 -22.07 -4.42
CA SER A 573 17.02 -22.21 -5.86
C SER A 573 16.21 -21.05 -6.44
N ASN A 574 15.71 -20.13 -5.62
CA ASN A 574 14.92 -19.01 -6.10
C ASN A 574 15.79 -18.02 -6.91
N PRO A 575 15.43 -17.70 -8.17
CA PRO A 575 16.27 -16.85 -9.04
C PRO A 575 15.98 -15.35 -8.91
N TYR A 576 14.92 -14.93 -8.21
CA TYR A 576 14.41 -13.55 -8.25
C TYR A 576 15.11 -12.63 -7.25
N LEU A 577 15.42 -11.38 -7.61
CA LEU A 577 16.03 -10.42 -6.69
C LEU A 577 15.14 -10.21 -5.46
N PHE A 578 13.92 -9.69 -5.67
CA PHE A 578 13.02 -9.35 -4.57
C PHE A 578 12.13 -10.53 -4.19
N VAL A 579 12.28 -10.97 -2.94
CA VAL A 579 11.64 -12.17 -2.40
C VAL A 579 10.93 -11.90 -1.07
N SER A 580 10.12 -12.87 -0.64
CA SER A 580 9.36 -12.78 0.60
C SER A 580 9.35 -14.15 1.28
N SER A 581 9.53 -14.18 2.60
CA SER A 581 9.45 -15.42 3.39
C SER A 581 8.10 -16.12 3.33
N LYS A 582 7.05 -15.42 2.86
CA LYS A 582 5.73 -16.02 2.56
C LYS A 582 5.68 -16.81 1.24
N SER A 583 6.66 -16.60 0.37
CA SER A 583 6.76 -17.24 -0.94
C SER A 583 8.24 -17.48 -1.25
N PRO A 584 8.92 -18.35 -0.46
CA PRO A 584 10.36 -18.51 -0.51
C PRO A 584 10.86 -19.01 -1.87
N ASP A 585 10.04 -19.71 -2.65
CA ASP A 585 10.39 -20.26 -3.97
C ASP A 585 10.00 -19.36 -5.16
N GLY A 586 9.29 -18.26 -4.90
CA GLY A 586 8.78 -17.36 -5.93
C GLY A 586 9.27 -15.92 -5.80
N PRO A 587 8.94 -15.05 -6.76
CA PRO A 587 9.18 -13.63 -6.61
C PRO A 587 8.27 -13.04 -5.52
N MET A 588 8.57 -11.81 -5.10
CA MET A 588 7.72 -11.07 -4.19
C MET A 588 6.45 -10.57 -4.90
N TYR A 589 5.41 -11.42 -4.97
CA TYR A 589 4.13 -11.04 -5.58
C TYR A 589 3.44 -9.84 -4.90
N SER A 590 3.70 -9.64 -3.60
CA SER A 590 3.16 -8.53 -2.80
C SER A 590 3.95 -7.21 -2.94
N LEU A 591 4.92 -7.13 -3.85
CA LEU A 591 5.83 -5.99 -3.98
C LEU A 591 5.10 -4.65 -4.08
N ASN A 592 4.07 -4.56 -4.93
CA ASN A 592 3.30 -3.32 -5.10
C ASN A 592 2.69 -2.84 -3.79
N ARG A 593 2.11 -3.76 -3.01
CA ARG A 593 1.51 -3.44 -1.71
C ARG A 593 2.56 -3.07 -0.68
N GLN A 594 3.70 -3.74 -0.69
CA GLN A 594 4.80 -3.37 0.19
C GLN A 594 5.35 -1.98 -0.13
N PHE A 595 5.54 -1.66 -1.42
CA PHE A 595 5.98 -0.35 -1.84
C PHE A 595 4.97 0.76 -1.47
N GLU A 596 3.67 0.47 -1.56
CA GLU A 596 2.61 1.36 -1.06
C GLU A 596 2.72 1.61 0.44
N ASN A 597 3.01 0.57 1.23
CA ASN A 597 3.22 0.71 2.68
C ASN A 597 4.50 1.51 3.00
N ILE A 598 5.58 1.29 2.25
CA ILE A 598 6.85 2.01 2.41
C ILE A 598 6.65 3.49 2.09
N SER A 599 6.08 3.81 0.93
CA SER A 599 5.83 5.19 0.52
C SER A 599 4.90 5.91 1.49
N LYS A 600 3.83 5.26 1.96
CA LYS A 600 2.95 5.82 2.99
C LYS A 600 3.68 6.13 4.31
N ARG A 601 4.68 5.33 4.66
CA ARG A 601 5.41 5.45 5.93
C ARG A 601 6.56 6.44 5.86
N TYR A 602 7.27 6.48 4.73
CA TYR A 602 8.56 7.16 4.64
C TYR A 602 8.61 8.28 3.61
N PHE A 603 7.65 8.43 2.70
CA PHE A 603 7.63 9.56 1.78
C PHE A 603 6.82 10.67 2.44
N SER A 604 7.36 11.89 2.49
CA SER A 604 6.62 13.03 3.04
C SER A 604 5.35 13.29 2.23
N ASP A 605 4.26 13.60 2.94
CA ASP A 605 2.97 14.01 2.37
C ASP A 605 2.42 13.06 1.29
N CYS A 606 2.74 11.76 1.43
CA CYS A 606 2.35 10.72 0.49
C CYS A 606 1.36 9.76 1.16
N PRO A 607 0.10 9.66 0.69
CA PRO A 607 -0.89 8.74 1.24
C PRO A 607 -0.68 7.28 0.78
N GLY A 608 0.52 6.94 0.28
CA GLY A 608 0.88 5.65 -0.28
C GLY A 608 0.69 5.57 -1.79
N VAL A 609 1.71 5.09 -2.49
CA VAL A 609 1.73 4.93 -3.95
C VAL A 609 2.47 3.67 -4.39
N GLY A 610 2.23 3.21 -5.62
CA GLY A 610 2.92 2.06 -6.19
C GLY A 610 4.28 2.40 -6.83
N PRO A 611 5.10 1.38 -7.19
CA PRO A 611 6.42 1.55 -7.80
C PRO A 611 6.46 2.39 -9.07
N GLN A 612 5.37 2.34 -9.86
CA GLN A 612 5.23 3.12 -11.09
C GLN A 612 5.44 4.62 -10.86
N THR A 613 5.15 5.12 -9.66
CA THR A 613 5.31 6.52 -9.29
C THR A 613 6.77 6.97 -9.32
N MET A 614 7.71 6.07 -9.05
CA MET A 614 9.14 6.36 -9.15
C MET A 614 9.56 6.76 -10.56
N ARG A 615 8.87 6.22 -11.59
CA ARG A 615 9.08 6.64 -12.98
C ARG A 615 8.71 8.10 -13.19
N HIS A 616 7.60 8.54 -12.61
CA HIS A 616 7.18 9.94 -12.67
C HIS A 616 8.17 10.85 -11.93
N ILE A 617 8.56 10.48 -10.71
CA ILE A 617 9.52 11.25 -9.91
C ILE A 617 10.86 11.41 -10.63
N VAL A 618 11.41 10.32 -11.19
CA VAL A 618 12.69 10.36 -11.92
C VAL A 618 12.57 11.20 -13.18
N ALA A 619 11.51 11.03 -13.97
CA ALA A 619 11.31 11.80 -15.21
C ALA A 619 11.16 13.30 -14.93
N THR A 620 10.30 13.67 -13.97
CA THR A 620 10.12 15.06 -13.55
C THR A 620 11.41 15.64 -13.00
N THR A 621 12.22 14.86 -12.26
CA THR A 621 13.53 15.35 -11.79
C THR A 621 14.48 15.63 -12.94
N ILE A 622 14.59 14.73 -13.91
CA ILE A 622 15.46 14.94 -15.08
C ILE A 622 15.04 16.21 -15.82
N LEU A 623 13.74 16.39 -16.06
CA LEU A 623 13.23 17.51 -16.84
C LEU A 623 13.28 18.85 -16.09
N LYS A 624 13.10 18.86 -14.76
CA LYS A 624 13.28 20.06 -13.94
C LYS A 624 14.75 20.50 -13.81
N MET A 625 15.66 19.55 -13.68
CA MET A 625 17.09 19.82 -13.55
C MET A 625 17.74 20.15 -14.91
N HIS A 626 17.22 19.55 -15.98
CA HIS A 626 17.68 19.73 -17.34
C HIS A 626 16.47 19.89 -18.27
N PRO A 627 15.94 21.12 -18.41
CA PRO A 627 14.87 21.41 -19.36
C PRO A 627 15.22 20.90 -20.75
N ASN A 628 14.22 20.39 -21.47
CA ASN A 628 14.36 19.77 -22.80
C ASN A 628 15.17 18.47 -22.90
N ALA A 629 15.61 17.87 -21.79
CA ALA A 629 16.29 16.56 -21.77
C ALA A 629 15.33 15.36 -22.01
N TRP A 630 14.44 15.48 -22.98
CA TRP A 630 13.40 14.51 -23.32
C TRP A 630 13.98 13.15 -23.70
N ALA A 631 15.02 13.13 -24.55
CA ALA A 631 15.71 11.92 -24.98
C ALA A 631 16.35 11.18 -23.80
N ALA A 632 16.99 11.90 -22.88
CA ALA A 632 17.61 11.31 -21.68
C ALA A 632 16.53 10.71 -20.75
N ALA A 633 15.45 11.45 -20.49
CA ALA A 633 14.32 10.93 -19.71
C ALA A 633 13.71 9.68 -20.36
N ALA A 634 13.53 9.68 -21.69
CA ALA A 634 13.03 8.53 -22.43
C ALA A 634 13.97 7.32 -22.36
N TYR A 635 15.30 7.55 -22.43
CA TYR A 635 16.32 6.52 -22.27
C TYR A 635 16.24 5.85 -20.89
N VAL A 636 16.26 6.66 -19.82
CA VAL A 636 16.17 6.19 -18.42
C VAL A 636 14.87 5.43 -18.15
N LEU A 637 13.74 5.93 -18.67
CA LEU A 637 12.44 5.29 -18.53
C LEU A 637 12.27 4.06 -19.42
N HIS A 638 13.12 3.86 -20.41
CA HIS A 638 12.89 2.88 -21.48
C HIS A 638 11.52 3.07 -22.15
N ASP A 639 11.27 4.31 -22.57
CA ASP A 639 10.08 4.72 -23.31
C ASP A 639 10.47 5.44 -24.61
N ARG A 640 9.48 5.80 -25.44
CA ARG A 640 9.71 6.68 -26.60
C ARG A 640 9.69 8.13 -26.17
N GLU A 641 10.50 8.95 -26.82
CA GLU A 641 10.56 10.39 -26.54
C GLU A 641 9.21 11.08 -26.73
N GLU A 642 8.49 10.73 -27.80
CA GLU A 642 7.11 11.17 -28.05
C GLU A 642 6.18 10.90 -26.87
N THR A 643 6.27 9.70 -26.27
CA THR A 643 5.49 9.32 -25.10
C THR A 643 5.86 10.17 -23.89
N VAL A 644 7.15 10.48 -23.70
CA VAL A 644 7.60 11.31 -22.58
C VAL A 644 7.10 12.74 -22.78
N ARG A 645 7.32 13.36 -23.95
CA ARG A 645 6.83 14.71 -24.25
C ARG A 645 5.33 14.82 -24.02
N LYS A 646 4.53 13.88 -24.55
CA LYS A 646 3.08 13.86 -24.36
C LYS A 646 2.65 13.85 -22.88
N ASN A 647 3.41 13.19 -22.02
CA ASN A 647 3.06 13.06 -20.60
C ASN A 647 3.60 14.19 -19.71
N TYR A 648 4.67 14.89 -20.14
CA TYR A 648 5.40 15.84 -19.29
C TYR A 648 5.58 17.24 -19.91
N ALA A 649 4.97 17.52 -21.07
CA ALA A 649 5.05 18.83 -21.73
C ALA A 649 4.58 19.99 -20.83
N HIS A 650 3.67 19.74 -19.89
CA HIS A 650 3.22 20.73 -18.90
C HIS A 650 4.37 21.29 -18.03
N LEU A 651 5.46 20.56 -17.85
CA LEU A 651 6.63 21.08 -17.13
C LEU A 651 7.34 22.18 -17.94
N ALA A 652 7.34 22.06 -19.27
CA ALA A 652 7.98 23.02 -20.14
C ALA A 652 7.19 24.34 -20.22
N SER A 653 5.86 24.31 -20.08
CA SER A 653 5.05 25.54 -19.99
C SER A 653 5.35 26.33 -18.71
N ASP A 654 5.52 25.65 -17.58
CA ASP A 654 5.87 26.29 -16.31
C ASP A 654 7.31 26.84 -16.30
N ASP A 655 8.22 26.17 -17.00
CA ASP A 655 9.59 26.64 -17.23
C ASP A 655 9.60 27.86 -18.18
N ALA A 656 8.82 27.84 -19.25
CA ALA A 656 8.71 28.95 -20.20
C ALA A 656 8.09 30.20 -19.56
N ALA A 657 7.06 30.03 -18.72
CA ALA A 657 6.46 31.12 -17.96
C ALA A 657 7.45 31.76 -16.98
N ARG A 658 8.23 30.94 -16.24
CA ARG A 658 9.31 31.43 -15.37
C ARG A 658 10.41 32.13 -16.13
N TRP A 659 10.81 31.58 -17.28
CA TRP A 659 11.83 32.20 -18.13
C TRP A 659 11.37 33.56 -18.67
N LEU A 660 10.11 33.67 -19.09
CA LEU A 660 9.51 34.94 -19.48
C LEU A 660 9.50 35.94 -18.30
N ASP A 661 9.12 35.49 -17.11
CA ASP A 661 9.09 36.33 -15.90
C ASP A 661 10.50 36.83 -15.51
N GLU A 662 11.52 35.97 -15.58
CA GLU A 662 12.92 36.35 -15.36
C GLU A 662 13.42 37.33 -16.42
N MET A 663 13.07 37.13 -17.70
CA MET A 663 13.41 38.04 -18.79
C MET A 663 12.73 39.40 -18.61
N MET A 664 11.44 39.41 -18.28
CA MET A 664 10.67 40.63 -18.02
C MET A 664 11.20 41.37 -16.80
N THR A 665 11.52 40.65 -15.71
CA THR A 665 12.11 41.24 -14.51
C THR A 665 13.45 41.90 -14.82
N LYS A 666 14.32 41.23 -15.60
CA LYS A 666 15.60 41.82 -16.04
C LYS A 666 15.40 43.03 -16.94
N ALA A 667 14.49 42.96 -17.91
CA ALA A 667 14.19 44.05 -18.82
C ALA A 667 13.59 45.27 -18.12
N LEU A 668 12.72 45.05 -17.12
CA LEU A 668 12.06 46.10 -16.34
C LEU A 668 12.93 46.65 -15.21
N SER A 669 13.90 45.89 -14.71
CA SER A 669 14.89 46.37 -13.72
C SER A 669 15.99 47.27 -14.31
N GLY A 670 16.04 47.38 -15.64
CA GLY A 670 16.93 48.28 -16.38
C GLY A 670 16.25 49.55 -16.90
N LEU A 671 14.97 49.74 -16.57
CA LEU A 671 14.22 51.01 -16.68
C LEU A 671 14.15 51.65 -15.29
#